data_AF-A0A800AKQ8-F1
#
_entry.id   AF-A0A800AKQ8-F1
#
_cell.length_a   1.000
_cell.length_b   1.000
_cell.length_c   1.000
_cell.angle_alpha   90.00
_cell.angle_beta   90.00
_cell.angle_gamma   90.00
#
_symmetry.space_group_name_H-M   'P 1'
#
loop_
_entity.id
_entity.type
_entity.pdbx_description
1 polymer ?
#
loop_
_entity_poly.entity_id
_entity_poly.type
_entity_poly.pdbx_seq_one_letter_code
_entity_poly.pdbx_strand_id
1 'polypeptide(L)'
;MTDESVDTYYSCILCVPAGQDIVLSDGSFKPVEKLIEDSAEVSNINVLSFNYNPLAPFSKGDENRFEAKAVEETFINPAPSRLSKIVLSNGNSLVLTGNHKVLVDKMEGLEWIKAAELQPDDRLISTSTISLNGYNTGGISKPFIIDYLPDDIKVFDDEFIDKLGQQVLEKYGTWAEAARELGFDYGRFYGIFHANEKFSRPRLKLGELKHICANVDMNWDDVKSEINVFGISNGCKLQKQFIDEDLMYAAGLVASGGCVRRRGNGSVLQFTNAERALTDIFNQIITATFNIEPRMYITEASTSRSDNDVNVSIANSQIAGRLMLGLGIGKKWTGEIISTFSPHLVASFLRGLFDGGGHATDSHIMITTRSYKESQHTMLLLKKLSISSYISEITRGFQVGTRSYHDYIRFRKLISSEHPQKRVKMEMARFNFDVNHVSRTDVLPQKCGKLLEELLQDEASNVKISKLPVDRKSVRAWIDGQCRASKEKMRLVLDHLLDKVNITHPAFVELSQWCDSTITIEKVKSIEEIENKDRRVYNFSVQDTHNYLVQGIVVKNCQSFAPTHVCAITPERSGLCGGYSWLDARANYQIIPTGPNQPIPKGDVIDEKLGQWTGVNEYIAQASRGALTSFSAYSMIVDPMTSCVVGDTELIINGEAVKASEFIDRHHGSDSYVGSSALTLHEGKAEHEPIVALQRFKAPDNLIQINTKSGTKLALTPNHEIAVDRLNASPLYQRGVRGDLQWIRADQINVGDRLLSLRNLELPSNSVEIVDILPDDFRVADEDLLADIKQQLTAKYDSLRQAVNQVPIQSPVGVKSMSLKDLKTAISHLGLDWDTWKKNIRIVGHGASFVQIPDELDAELFYMVGLIASDGSITKRGRYEYHIDFVNTDEALGQEFTTIYTHLFPGRKLSVAVKSEEPSTIDGRVVKPTKLCRHYYANNPVLGVICEHFGIQIGKKGEWHLGKMVNLPKEYIASFIAGLFDGDGSVRIRNYADKWDVAEGYLCISDESAARHLQLLLKRLGIVGNVRKSDAVWKVEMHGSNLSTFAAVIPSKHPQKRAVLKDVRQLSNIDKLDKTEANVLRAALEADYFLDIVTDVKVIKNNGEYDYVYNLTLADTHCYFANGALIKNCGCFECISAILPLTNGVMIVNREFIDMTPCGMRFSTLAGTVGGGLQTPGFVGHSRRYIASPKYILGDGGFKRIVWMTKELKEDIGPMLEERAKEEGIEGFLDMIADETIATTEDEVLEHLMKVGHPALEMEPMI
;
A
#
# COMPACT_ATOMS: atom_id res chain seq x y z
N MET A 1 -31.38 5.39 11.29
CA MET A 1 -31.34 4.03 11.86
C MET A 1 -32.11 4.07 13.17
N THR A 2 -33.06 3.16 13.37
CA THR A 2 -33.63 2.83 14.69
C THR A 2 -32.58 2.08 15.51
N ASP A 3 -32.71 2.05 16.84
CA ASP A 3 -31.74 1.38 17.71
C ASP A 3 -31.53 -0.10 17.31
N GLU A 4 -32.59 -0.84 17.00
CA GLU A 4 -32.51 -2.22 16.49
C GLU A 4 -31.73 -2.32 15.16
N SER A 5 -31.90 -1.37 14.23
CA SER A 5 -31.14 -1.36 12.98
C SER A 5 -29.67 -0.96 13.18
N VAL A 6 -29.34 -0.18 14.21
CA VAL A 6 -27.96 0.09 14.63
C VAL A 6 -27.35 -1.18 15.21
N ASP A 7 -28.04 -1.81 16.17
CA ASP A 7 -27.56 -3.02 16.84
C ASP A 7 -27.37 -4.20 15.85
N THR A 8 -28.19 -4.27 14.78
CA THR A 8 -28.08 -5.27 13.69
C THR A 8 -27.01 -4.92 12.64
N TYR A 9 -26.81 -3.64 12.33
CA TYR A 9 -25.77 -3.22 11.37
C TYR A 9 -24.36 -3.28 11.99
N TYR A 10 -24.20 -2.83 13.23
CA TYR A 10 -22.91 -2.84 13.92
C TYR A 10 -22.62 -4.18 14.62
N SER A 11 -23.49 -5.20 14.52
CA SER A 11 -23.20 -6.54 15.07
C SER A 11 -22.00 -7.23 14.40
N CYS A 12 -21.60 -6.80 13.21
CA CYS A 12 -20.43 -7.31 12.51
C CYS A 12 -19.14 -6.50 12.78
N ILE A 13 -19.20 -5.40 13.55
CA ILE A 13 -18.10 -4.45 13.68
C ILE A 13 -17.57 -4.37 15.12
N LEU A 14 -16.27 -4.65 15.27
CA LEU A 14 -15.58 -4.78 16.55
C LEU A 14 -15.18 -3.41 17.12
N CYS A 15 -16.11 -2.65 17.69
CA CYS A 15 -15.85 -1.28 18.19
C CYS A 15 -15.73 -1.15 19.71
N VAL A 16 -15.09 -0.06 20.14
CA VAL A 16 -14.82 0.32 21.53
C VAL A 16 -15.49 1.67 21.82
N PRO A 17 -16.26 1.83 22.91
CA PRO A 17 -16.88 3.11 23.27
C PRO A 17 -15.86 4.13 23.82
N ALA A 18 -16.24 5.41 23.79
CA ALA A 18 -15.45 6.50 24.33
C ALA A 18 -15.03 6.26 25.80
N GLY A 19 -13.87 6.77 26.18
CA GLY A 19 -13.34 6.72 27.53
C GLY A 19 -12.72 5.38 27.94
N GLN A 20 -12.68 4.36 27.05
CA GLN A 20 -11.87 3.16 27.26
C GLN A 20 -10.40 3.45 26.92
N ASP A 21 -9.48 3.10 27.83
CA ASP A 21 -8.05 3.37 27.64
C ASP A 21 -7.40 2.27 26.79
N ILE A 22 -6.80 2.68 25.67
CA ILE A 22 -5.94 1.84 24.81
C ILE A 22 -4.51 1.94 25.32
N VAL A 23 -3.82 0.79 25.39
CA VAL A 23 -2.41 0.72 25.81
C VAL A 23 -1.48 0.90 24.60
N LEU A 24 -0.57 1.86 24.70
CA LEU A 24 0.46 2.12 23.68
C LEU A 24 1.74 1.31 23.95
N SER A 25 2.59 1.16 22.93
CA SER A 25 3.78 0.31 23.01
C SER A 25 4.87 0.81 23.99
N ASP A 26 4.83 2.09 24.37
CA ASP A 26 5.69 2.71 25.39
C ASP A 26 5.17 2.50 26.84
N GLY A 27 4.06 1.78 26.98
CA GLY A 27 3.36 1.55 28.24
C GLY A 27 2.60 2.76 28.77
N SER A 28 2.41 3.81 27.96
CA SER A 28 1.40 4.83 28.20
C SER A 28 0.01 4.33 27.79
N PHE A 29 -1.04 5.07 28.14
CA PHE A 29 -2.40 4.78 27.75
C PHE A 29 -3.21 6.05 27.53
N LYS A 30 -4.16 6.00 26.59
CA LYS A 30 -5.08 7.12 26.30
C LYS A 30 -6.46 6.60 25.87
N PRO A 31 -7.55 7.39 26.05
CA PRO A 31 -8.86 7.05 25.54
C PRO A 31 -8.86 6.81 24.03
N VAL A 32 -9.63 5.83 23.57
CA VAL A 32 -9.71 5.45 22.14
C VAL A 32 -10.10 6.61 21.23
N GLU A 33 -10.95 7.52 21.69
CA GLU A 33 -11.36 8.70 20.93
C GLU A 33 -10.18 9.65 20.66
N LYS A 34 -9.31 9.86 21.65
CA LYS A 34 -8.10 10.68 21.50
C LYS A 34 -7.05 10.01 20.64
N LEU A 35 -6.93 8.67 20.73
CA LEU A 35 -6.01 7.92 19.86
C LEU A 35 -6.37 8.13 18.38
N ILE A 36 -7.66 8.10 18.05
CA ILE A 36 -8.13 8.34 16.68
C ILE A 36 -7.98 9.82 16.28
N GLU A 37 -8.27 10.77 17.17
CA GLU A 37 -8.00 12.20 16.94
C GLU A 37 -6.50 12.45 16.66
N ASP A 38 -5.60 11.95 17.52
CA ASP A 38 -4.15 12.08 17.35
C ASP A 38 -3.64 11.41 16.06
N SER A 39 -4.26 10.31 15.61
CA SER A 39 -3.86 9.58 14.39
C SER A 39 -4.04 10.39 13.09
N ALA A 40 -4.85 11.45 13.12
CA ALA A 40 -5.00 12.36 11.98
C ALA A 40 -3.85 13.39 11.87
N GLU A 41 -3.12 13.63 12.96
CA GLU A 41 -2.03 14.63 13.04
C GLU A 41 -0.64 13.97 13.15
N VAL A 42 -0.56 12.78 13.75
CA VAL A 42 0.69 12.07 14.06
C VAL A 42 0.76 10.75 13.29
N SER A 43 1.72 10.65 12.36
CA SER A 43 2.03 9.38 11.70
C SER A 43 2.72 8.38 12.64
N ASN A 44 2.42 7.10 12.46
CA ASN A 44 3.05 5.96 13.16
C ASN A 44 2.76 5.85 14.67
N ILE A 45 1.50 6.00 15.10
CA ILE A 45 1.08 5.60 16.45
C ILE A 45 1.22 4.07 16.60
N ASN A 46 1.95 3.63 17.62
CA ASN A 46 2.13 2.21 17.93
C ASN A 46 1.35 1.79 19.18
N VAL A 47 0.51 0.76 19.05
CA VAL A 47 -0.18 0.11 20.15
C VAL A 47 0.59 -1.10 20.67
N LEU A 48 0.35 -1.47 21.92
CA LEU A 48 0.80 -2.75 22.45
C LEU A 48 -0.12 -3.86 21.92
N SER A 49 0.45 -4.87 21.26
CA SER A 49 -0.28 -5.98 20.66
C SER A 49 0.29 -7.33 21.12
N PHE A 50 -0.53 -8.39 21.06
CA PHE A 50 -0.16 -9.75 21.43
C PHE A 50 0.11 -10.62 20.18
N ASN A 51 1.30 -11.22 20.11
CA ASN A 51 1.69 -12.13 19.05
C ASN A 51 1.30 -13.58 19.41
N TYR A 52 0.31 -14.12 18.69
CA TYR A 52 -0.22 -15.45 18.92
C TYR A 52 0.66 -16.58 18.37
N ASN A 53 1.66 -16.30 17.52
CA ASN A 53 2.39 -17.34 16.79
C ASN A 53 3.12 -18.31 17.75
N PRO A 54 2.73 -19.60 17.83
CA PRO A 54 3.34 -20.57 18.74
C PRO A 54 4.64 -21.17 18.19
N LEU A 55 4.93 -20.97 16.90
CA LEU A 55 6.09 -21.52 16.19
C LEU A 55 7.17 -20.47 15.88
N ALA A 56 6.92 -19.19 16.18
CA ALA A 56 7.94 -18.15 16.07
C ALA A 56 9.08 -18.44 17.07
N PRO A 57 10.34 -18.59 16.63
CA PRO A 57 11.46 -18.69 17.55
C PRO A 57 11.69 -17.32 18.21
N PHE A 58 11.86 -17.30 19.53
CA PHE A 58 12.32 -16.08 20.20
C PHE A 58 13.73 -15.72 19.72
N SER A 59 13.88 -14.54 19.12
CA SER A 59 15.19 -13.93 18.95
C SER A 59 15.81 -13.72 20.33
N LYS A 60 17.13 -13.82 20.45
CA LYS A 60 17.83 -13.60 21.72
C LYS A 60 17.73 -12.11 22.12
N GLY A 61 16.71 -11.79 22.92
CA GLY A 61 16.29 -10.42 23.28
C GLY A 61 14.77 -10.21 23.25
N ASP A 62 14.01 -11.04 22.53
CA ASP A 62 12.54 -11.02 22.46
C ASP A 62 11.94 -12.01 23.47
N GLU A 63 12.02 -11.72 24.78
CA GLU A 63 11.44 -12.58 25.84
C GLU A 63 9.90 -12.42 25.97
N ASN A 64 9.26 -11.66 25.08
CA ASN A 64 7.90 -11.18 25.25
C ASN A 64 6.98 -11.56 24.08
N ARG A 65 5.81 -12.14 24.36
CA ARG A 65 4.73 -12.33 23.38
C ARG A 65 3.96 -11.04 23.08
N PHE A 66 4.31 -9.90 23.68
CA PHE A 66 3.74 -8.61 23.35
C PHE A 66 4.77 -7.75 22.61
N GLU A 67 4.32 -7.10 21.54
CA GLU A 67 5.15 -6.35 20.59
C GLU A 67 4.49 -5.01 20.22
N ALA A 68 5.27 -4.08 19.66
CA ALA A 68 4.78 -2.81 19.16
C ALA A 68 4.24 -2.99 17.73
N LYS A 69 3.01 -2.54 17.46
CA LYS A 69 2.42 -2.57 16.12
C LYS A 69 1.75 -1.26 15.75
N ALA A 70 1.89 -0.88 14.49
CA ALA A 70 1.33 0.34 13.95
C ALA A 70 -0.20 0.26 13.90
N VAL A 71 -0.82 1.39 14.21
CA VAL A 71 -2.21 1.69 13.86
C VAL A 71 -2.23 2.13 12.40
N GLU A 72 -3.07 1.51 11.56
CA GLU A 72 -3.11 1.79 10.11
C GLU A 72 -4.39 2.57 9.74
N GLU A 73 -5.55 1.90 9.71
CA GLU A 73 -6.84 2.52 9.41
C GLU A 73 -7.58 2.89 10.70
N THR A 74 -8.30 4.01 10.73
CA THR A 74 -9.14 4.39 11.88
C THR A 74 -10.61 4.57 11.49
N PHE A 75 -11.51 4.22 12.40
CA PHE A 75 -12.96 4.13 12.17
C PHE A 75 -13.72 4.80 13.31
N ILE A 76 -14.67 5.68 12.94
CA ILE A 76 -15.66 6.24 13.86
C ILE A 76 -17.03 5.81 13.36
N ASN A 77 -17.73 5.02 14.18
CA ASN A 77 -19.00 4.41 13.84
C ASN A 77 -20.11 4.91 14.76
N PRO A 78 -21.36 5.09 14.26
CA PRO A 78 -22.55 5.15 15.09
C PRO A 78 -22.59 4.04 16.14
N ALA A 79 -22.96 4.40 17.36
CA ALA A 79 -22.87 3.50 18.50
C ALA A 79 -24.17 2.73 18.77
N PRO A 80 -24.08 1.44 19.16
CA PRO A 80 -25.24 0.65 19.57
C PRO A 80 -25.92 1.25 20.81
N SER A 81 -27.20 0.90 20.99
CA SER A 81 -27.99 1.34 22.15
C SER A 81 -27.52 0.69 23.47
N ARG A 82 -26.92 -0.50 23.34
CA ARG A 82 -26.45 -1.35 24.44
C ARG A 82 -24.97 -1.70 24.28
N LEU A 83 -24.27 -1.79 25.41
CA LEU A 83 -22.85 -2.17 25.50
C LEU A 83 -22.64 -3.26 26.54
N SER A 84 -21.64 -4.11 26.32
CA SER A 84 -21.24 -5.17 27.26
C SER A 84 -20.13 -4.66 28.16
N LYS A 85 -20.44 -4.47 29.45
CA LYS A 85 -19.49 -4.17 30.52
C LYS A 85 -19.02 -5.48 31.17
N ILE A 86 -17.78 -5.85 30.89
CA ILE A 86 -17.14 -7.06 31.42
C ILE A 86 -16.44 -6.68 32.73
N VAL A 87 -16.90 -7.22 33.85
CA VAL A 87 -16.31 -7.01 35.18
C VAL A 87 -15.45 -8.20 35.56
N LEU A 88 -14.22 -7.93 35.99
CA LEU A 88 -13.22 -8.94 36.31
C LEU A 88 -13.14 -9.19 37.82
N SER A 89 -12.64 -10.36 38.20
CA SER A 89 -12.48 -10.78 39.60
C SER A 89 -11.40 -9.98 40.33
N ASN A 90 -10.55 -9.27 39.59
CA ASN A 90 -9.60 -8.30 40.13
C ASN A 90 -10.21 -6.89 40.30
N GLY A 91 -11.51 -6.71 40.07
CA GLY A 91 -12.22 -5.43 40.18
C GLY A 91 -12.00 -4.46 39.01
N ASN A 92 -11.15 -4.76 38.04
CA ASN A 92 -11.08 -4.04 36.77
C ASN A 92 -12.30 -4.36 35.89
N SER A 93 -12.58 -3.52 34.91
CA SER A 93 -13.61 -3.74 33.91
C SER A 93 -13.30 -3.03 32.61
N LEU A 94 -13.86 -3.54 31.53
CA LEU A 94 -13.84 -2.91 30.22
C LEU A 94 -15.26 -2.92 29.65
N VAL A 95 -15.57 -1.90 28.86
CA VAL A 95 -16.85 -1.79 28.15
C VAL A 95 -16.57 -1.89 26.67
N LEU A 96 -17.29 -2.77 25.96
CA LEU A 96 -17.14 -3.00 24.53
C LEU A 96 -18.52 -3.06 23.85
N THR A 97 -18.57 -2.97 22.51
CA THR A 97 -19.78 -3.40 21.79
C THR A 97 -19.96 -4.91 21.96
N GLY A 98 -21.21 -5.39 21.98
CA GLY A 98 -21.50 -6.79 22.33
C GLY A 98 -20.81 -7.83 21.44
N ASN A 99 -20.53 -7.50 20.18
CA ASN A 99 -19.85 -8.39 19.24
C ASN A 99 -18.32 -8.26 19.24
N HIS A 100 -17.75 -7.25 19.92
CA HIS A 100 -16.30 -7.09 20.04
C HIS A 100 -15.66 -8.33 20.67
N LYS A 101 -14.56 -8.84 20.12
CA LYS A 101 -13.97 -10.09 20.58
C LYS A 101 -12.79 -9.90 21.52
N VAL A 102 -12.76 -10.74 22.54
CA VAL A 102 -11.76 -10.76 23.61
C VAL A 102 -11.06 -12.13 23.57
N LEU A 103 -9.75 -12.16 23.84
CA LEU A 103 -8.98 -13.41 23.80
C LEU A 103 -9.14 -14.18 25.12
N VAL A 104 -9.56 -15.44 25.05
CA VAL A 104 -9.90 -16.30 26.18
C VAL A 104 -9.05 -17.58 26.19
N ASP A 105 -8.53 -17.96 27.34
CA ASP A 105 -7.80 -19.20 27.58
C ASP A 105 -8.75 -20.39 27.82
N LYS A 106 -8.69 -21.39 26.94
CA LYS A 106 -9.44 -22.65 26.99
C LYS A 106 -8.47 -23.85 27.02
N MET A 107 -9.00 -25.05 27.27
CA MET A 107 -8.19 -26.27 27.38
C MET A 107 -7.42 -26.63 26.09
N GLU A 108 -7.97 -26.30 24.92
CA GLU A 108 -7.36 -26.58 23.61
C GLU A 108 -6.38 -25.48 23.15
N GLY A 109 -6.45 -24.27 23.72
CA GLY A 109 -5.69 -23.11 23.26
C GLY A 109 -6.40 -21.79 23.57
N LEU A 110 -5.97 -20.72 22.90
CA LEU A 110 -6.59 -19.40 23.04
C LEU A 110 -7.68 -19.20 21.96
N GLU A 111 -8.81 -18.65 22.36
CA GLU A 111 -10.01 -18.50 21.53
C GLU A 111 -10.55 -17.06 21.57
N TRP A 112 -11.05 -16.55 20.44
CA TRP A 112 -11.68 -15.22 20.36
C TRP A 112 -13.20 -15.32 20.60
N ILE A 113 -13.66 -14.84 21.76
CA ILE A 113 -15.08 -14.88 22.19
C ILE A 113 -15.67 -13.47 22.21
N LYS A 114 -16.93 -13.30 21.80
CA LYS A 114 -17.61 -11.99 21.81
C LYS A 114 -17.90 -11.52 23.22
N ALA A 115 -17.85 -10.21 23.46
CA ALA A 115 -18.10 -9.57 24.75
C ALA A 115 -19.47 -9.92 25.36
N ALA A 116 -20.51 -10.11 24.53
CA ALA A 116 -21.85 -10.53 24.95
C ALA A 116 -22.00 -12.05 25.18
N GLU A 117 -21.08 -12.87 24.65
CA GLU A 117 -21.09 -14.34 24.76
C GLU A 117 -20.24 -14.82 25.97
N LEU A 118 -19.35 -13.99 26.49
CA LEU A 118 -18.54 -14.27 27.68
C LEU A 118 -19.40 -14.65 28.88
N GLN A 119 -18.91 -15.61 29.67
CA GLN A 119 -19.56 -16.11 30.87
C GLN A 119 -18.74 -15.75 32.13
N PRO A 120 -19.38 -15.68 33.31
CA PRO A 120 -18.65 -15.77 34.57
C PRO A 120 -17.72 -16.98 34.55
N ASP A 121 -16.53 -16.84 35.12
CA ASP A 121 -15.45 -17.84 35.07
C ASP A 121 -14.71 -17.97 33.71
N ASP A 122 -15.03 -17.22 32.66
CA ASP A 122 -14.10 -17.10 31.52
C ASP A 122 -12.77 -16.46 31.95
N ARG A 123 -11.71 -16.74 31.16
CA ARG A 123 -10.31 -16.45 31.51
C ARG A 123 -9.64 -15.63 30.40
N LEU A 124 -9.63 -14.31 30.55
CA LEU A 124 -9.17 -13.37 29.53
C LEU A 124 -7.65 -13.20 29.54
N ILE A 125 -7.06 -12.97 28.37
CA ILE A 125 -5.63 -12.71 28.23
C ILE A 125 -5.29 -11.25 28.53
N SER A 126 -4.22 -11.08 29.31
CA SER A 126 -3.69 -9.83 29.84
C SER A 126 -2.17 -9.91 29.88
N THR A 127 -1.48 -8.80 30.17
CA THR A 127 -0.03 -8.77 30.46
C THR A 127 0.28 -8.39 31.91
N SER A 128 1.40 -8.90 32.45
CA SER A 128 2.01 -8.48 33.72
C SER A 128 2.72 -7.13 33.65
N THR A 129 3.11 -6.68 32.46
CA THR A 129 3.72 -5.37 32.20
C THR A 129 3.20 -4.75 30.90
N ILE A 130 2.87 -3.47 30.93
CA ILE A 130 2.55 -2.71 29.71
C ILE A 130 3.76 -1.98 29.11
N SER A 131 4.92 -1.97 29.80
CA SER A 131 6.17 -1.42 29.27
C SER A 131 6.99 -2.53 28.61
N LEU A 132 7.25 -2.41 27.30
CA LEU A 132 8.12 -3.33 26.55
C LEU A 132 9.58 -3.29 27.04
N ASN A 133 10.08 -2.09 27.36
CA ASN A 133 11.45 -1.88 27.84
C ASN A 133 11.60 -2.06 29.37
N GLY A 134 10.54 -2.49 30.05
CA GLY A 134 10.51 -2.64 31.50
C GLY A 134 10.81 -1.34 32.26
N TYR A 135 11.63 -1.44 33.31
CA TYR A 135 12.08 -0.32 34.15
C TYR A 135 13.48 0.21 33.74
N ASN A 136 14.19 -0.47 32.82
CA ASN A 136 15.58 -0.19 32.46
C ASN A 136 15.69 0.71 31.22
N THR A 137 15.26 1.96 31.31
CA THR A 137 15.46 2.94 30.23
C THR A 137 16.78 3.69 30.40
N GLY A 138 17.84 3.20 29.75
CA GLY A 138 19.06 3.97 29.54
C GLY A 138 18.80 5.08 28.52
N GLY A 139 18.78 6.34 28.98
CA GLY A 139 18.41 7.50 28.15
C GLY A 139 17.08 8.13 28.58
N ILE A 140 17.00 8.66 29.80
CA ILE A 140 15.81 9.36 30.28
C ILE A 140 15.76 10.76 29.65
N SER A 141 14.98 10.91 28.58
CA SER A 141 14.51 12.23 28.14
C SER A 141 13.71 12.85 29.28
N LYS A 142 14.07 14.07 29.68
CA LYS A 142 13.38 14.81 30.75
C LYS A 142 12.21 15.58 30.15
N PRO A 143 10.96 15.38 30.59
CA PRO A 143 9.82 16.09 30.02
C PRO A 143 9.91 17.58 30.30
N PHE A 144 9.72 18.43 29.29
CA PHE A 144 9.72 19.87 29.48
C PHE A 144 8.39 20.34 30.09
N ILE A 145 8.45 21.17 31.12
CA ILE A 145 7.26 21.71 31.81
C ILE A 145 6.38 22.54 30.86
N ILE A 146 7.00 23.21 29.89
CA ILE A 146 6.35 24.09 28.90
C ILE A 146 5.34 23.37 28.01
N ASP A 147 5.54 22.06 27.74
CA ASP A 147 4.62 21.24 26.95
C ASP A 147 3.31 20.94 27.71
N TYR A 148 3.30 21.11 29.04
CA TYR A 148 2.14 20.91 29.91
C TYR A 148 1.54 22.23 30.41
N LEU A 149 1.80 23.33 29.69
CA LEU A 149 1.32 24.66 30.01
C LEU A 149 0.47 25.26 28.88
N PRO A 150 -0.59 26.02 29.22
CA PRO A 150 -1.48 26.60 28.22
C PRO A 150 -0.82 27.75 27.45
N ASP A 151 -1.26 27.96 26.21
CA ASP A 151 -0.66 28.90 25.26
C ASP A 151 -0.67 30.38 25.69
N ASP A 152 -1.41 30.75 26.74
CA ASP A 152 -1.45 32.11 27.30
C ASP A 152 -0.40 32.38 28.39
N ILE A 153 0.40 31.38 28.77
CA ILE A 153 1.64 31.59 29.55
C ILE A 153 2.61 32.45 28.75
N LYS A 154 3.36 33.32 29.42
CA LYS A 154 4.30 34.29 28.83
C LYS A 154 5.74 33.88 29.05
N VAL A 155 6.60 34.16 28.07
CA VAL A 155 8.05 34.01 28.20
C VAL A 155 8.66 35.27 28.82
N PHE A 156 9.55 35.08 29.79
CA PHE A 156 10.28 36.11 30.54
C PHE A 156 11.80 35.98 30.38
N ASP A 157 12.25 35.13 29.47
CA ASP A 157 13.64 34.91 29.12
C ASP A 157 14.07 35.96 28.08
N ASP A 158 14.66 37.07 28.52
CA ASP A 158 14.97 38.20 27.66
C ASP A 158 16.08 37.88 26.63
N GLU A 159 17.04 37.01 26.98
CA GLU A 159 18.13 36.56 26.11
C GLU A 159 17.61 35.72 24.93
N PHE A 160 16.72 34.75 25.22
CA PHE A 160 16.03 33.98 24.19
C PHE A 160 15.18 34.87 23.25
N ILE A 161 14.47 35.87 23.78
CA ILE A 161 13.65 36.78 22.97
C ILE A 161 14.51 37.64 22.03
N ASP A 162 15.69 38.07 22.48
CA ASP A 162 16.60 38.84 21.63
C ASP A 162 17.22 37.98 20.51
N LYS A 163 17.57 36.72 20.79
CA LYS A 163 17.99 35.74 19.77
C LYS A 163 16.88 35.45 18.75
N LEU A 164 15.64 35.24 19.20
CA LEU A 164 14.48 35.07 18.33
C LEU A 164 14.28 36.29 17.41
N GLY A 165 14.47 37.50 17.96
CA GLY A 165 14.36 38.75 17.20
C GLY A 165 15.36 38.85 16.05
N GLN A 166 16.58 38.34 16.22
CA GLN A 166 17.59 38.30 15.15
C GLN A 166 17.11 37.41 13.99
N GLN A 167 16.63 36.20 14.28
CA GLN A 167 16.14 35.28 13.23
C GLN A 167 14.88 35.78 12.51
N VAL A 168 13.98 36.45 13.23
CA VAL A 168 12.83 37.15 12.61
C VAL A 168 13.30 38.24 11.63
N LEU A 169 14.32 39.03 11.99
CA LEU A 169 14.89 40.03 11.07
C LEU A 169 15.65 39.40 9.91
N GLU A 170 16.38 38.31 10.10
CA GLU A 170 17.08 37.60 9.02
C GLU A 170 16.11 37.09 7.95
N LYS A 171 14.93 36.58 8.34
CA LYS A 171 13.92 36.08 7.40
C LYS A 171 13.11 37.18 6.71
N TYR A 172 12.69 38.21 7.45
CA TYR A 172 11.73 39.21 6.96
C TYR A 172 12.34 40.59 6.64
N GLY A 173 13.61 40.81 6.94
CA GLY A 173 14.38 42.03 6.65
C GLY A 173 14.01 43.26 7.49
N THR A 174 12.73 43.48 7.80
CA THR A 174 12.26 44.60 8.63
C THR A 174 11.15 44.18 9.59
N TRP A 175 11.06 44.86 10.73
CA TRP A 175 9.98 44.65 11.71
C TRP A 175 8.58 44.94 11.17
N ALA A 176 8.45 45.86 10.20
CA ALA A 176 7.17 46.21 9.60
C ALA A 176 6.65 45.06 8.72
N GLU A 177 7.55 44.46 7.94
CA GLU A 177 7.24 43.31 7.10
C GLU A 177 6.98 42.06 7.94
N ALA A 178 7.82 41.80 8.96
CA ALA A 178 7.62 40.71 9.90
C ALA A 178 6.27 40.79 10.61
N ALA A 179 5.88 41.97 11.14
CA ALA A 179 4.59 42.15 11.79
C ALA A 179 3.41 41.94 10.82
N ARG A 180 3.56 42.40 9.57
CA ARG A 180 2.54 42.27 8.50
C ARG A 180 2.31 40.82 8.10
N GLU A 181 3.37 40.07 7.83
CA GLU A 181 3.31 38.65 7.43
C GLU A 181 2.88 37.74 8.59
N LEU A 182 3.37 37.98 9.80
CA LEU A 182 3.04 37.18 10.98
C LEU A 182 1.67 37.53 11.61
N GLY A 183 1.01 38.59 11.17
CA GLY A 183 -0.33 39.00 11.64
C GLY A 183 -0.35 39.70 13.00
N PHE A 184 0.72 40.39 13.38
CA PHE A 184 0.80 41.14 14.65
C PHE A 184 0.61 42.65 14.48
N ASP A 185 0.08 43.31 15.51
CA ASP A 185 0.16 44.77 15.62
C ASP A 185 1.61 45.24 15.64
N TYR A 186 2.00 46.08 14.69
CA TYR A 186 3.38 46.54 14.52
C TYR A 186 3.93 47.23 15.77
N GLY A 187 3.15 48.08 16.45
CA GLY A 187 3.60 48.81 17.63
C GLY A 187 3.97 47.87 18.78
N ARG A 188 3.11 46.88 19.05
CA ARG A 188 3.37 45.81 20.03
C ARG A 188 4.52 44.91 19.59
N PHE A 189 4.55 44.48 18.34
CA PHE A 189 5.54 43.53 17.82
C PHE A 189 6.96 44.13 17.84
N TYR A 190 7.11 45.36 17.34
CA TYR A 190 8.34 46.13 17.45
C TYR A 190 8.78 46.28 18.92
N GLY A 191 7.85 46.59 19.83
CA GLY A 191 8.13 46.74 21.25
C GLY A 191 8.57 45.46 21.98
N ILE A 192 8.24 44.26 21.46
CA ILE A 192 8.69 42.98 22.01
C ILE A 192 10.21 42.80 21.80
N PHE A 193 10.70 43.16 20.63
CA PHE A 193 12.11 42.97 20.25
C PHE A 193 12.98 44.22 20.46
N HIS A 194 12.38 45.40 20.64
CA HIS A 194 13.08 46.63 21.06
C HIS A 194 12.75 47.02 22.51
N ALA A 195 13.51 46.47 23.46
CA ALA A 195 13.57 46.97 24.83
C ALA A 195 14.49 48.20 24.93
N ASN A 196 14.22 49.09 25.89
CA ASN A 196 15.06 50.24 26.21
C ASN A 196 14.95 50.55 27.72
N GLU A 197 15.96 51.15 28.35
CA GLU A 197 16.09 51.29 29.81
C GLU A 197 14.90 51.96 30.52
N LYS A 198 14.06 52.69 29.78
CA LYS A 198 12.91 53.45 30.31
C LYS A 198 11.58 52.69 30.29
N PHE A 199 11.46 51.56 29.58
CA PHE A 199 10.18 50.84 29.43
C PHE A 199 10.34 49.31 29.39
N SER A 200 9.49 48.59 30.13
CA SER A 200 9.40 47.13 30.09
C SER A 200 8.89 46.66 28.72
N ARG A 201 9.64 45.77 28.05
CA ARG A 201 9.14 45.10 26.82
C ARG A 201 7.82 44.36 27.08
N PRO A 202 6.85 44.37 26.14
CA PRO A 202 5.74 43.43 26.15
C PRO A 202 6.26 41.99 26.08
N ARG A 203 5.48 41.04 26.59
CA ARG A 203 5.88 39.62 26.64
C ARG A 203 5.10 38.81 25.61
N LEU A 204 5.81 37.93 24.89
CA LEU A 204 5.20 36.92 24.03
C LEU A 204 4.52 35.85 24.89
N LYS A 205 3.33 35.42 24.46
CA LYS A 205 2.68 34.21 24.95
C LYS A 205 3.25 32.97 24.26
N LEU A 206 3.09 31.78 24.83
CA LEU A 206 3.55 30.52 24.22
C LEU A 206 2.89 30.26 22.85
N GLY A 207 1.58 30.53 22.69
CA GLY A 207 0.93 30.39 21.37
C GLY A 207 1.43 31.41 20.35
N GLU A 208 1.75 32.62 20.78
CA GLU A 208 2.36 33.65 19.91
C GLU A 208 3.78 33.26 19.52
N LEU A 209 4.54 32.64 20.45
CA LEU A 209 5.88 32.15 20.20
C LEU A 209 5.89 30.95 19.24
N LYS A 210 5.04 29.94 19.47
CA LYS A 210 4.88 28.78 18.56
C LYS A 210 4.55 29.23 17.14
N HIS A 211 3.64 30.20 16.99
CA HIS A 211 3.29 30.80 15.71
C HIS A 211 4.48 31.51 15.04
N ILE A 212 5.27 32.28 15.78
CA ILE A 212 6.49 32.90 15.25
C ILE A 212 7.49 31.82 14.81
N CYS A 213 7.83 30.85 15.68
CA CYS A 213 8.80 29.79 15.40
C CYS A 213 8.44 28.97 14.15
N ALA A 214 7.17 28.58 14.00
CA ALA A 214 6.68 27.88 12.82
C ALA A 214 6.84 28.70 11.52
N ASN A 215 6.77 30.02 11.60
CA ASN A 215 6.95 30.92 10.46
C ASN A 215 8.40 31.37 10.24
N VAL A 216 9.33 31.12 11.17
CA VAL A 216 10.79 31.32 10.98
C VAL A 216 11.58 30.01 10.82
N ASP A 217 10.90 28.90 10.53
CA ASP A 217 11.47 27.57 10.32
C ASP A 217 12.29 27.04 11.52
N MET A 218 11.96 27.50 12.73
CA MET A 218 12.55 27.00 13.97
C MET A 218 11.81 25.76 14.47
N ASN A 219 12.53 24.70 14.78
CA ASN A 219 11.99 23.51 15.45
C ASN A 219 11.60 23.82 16.90
N TRP A 220 10.36 23.48 17.28
CA TRP A 220 9.85 23.70 18.65
C TRP A 220 10.62 22.91 19.71
N ASP A 221 11.10 21.71 19.39
CA ASP A 221 11.81 20.86 20.35
C ASP A 221 13.20 21.41 20.73
N ASP A 222 13.84 22.12 19.79
CA ASP A 222 15.08 22.85 20.06
C ASP A 222 14.77 24.14 20.84
N VAL A 223 13.80 24.93 20.37
CA VAL A 223 13.34 26.19 21.00
C VAL A 223 12.99 26.02 22.48
N LYS A 224 12.21 25.00 22.82
CA LYS A 224 11.72 24.80 24.19
C LYS A 224 12.85 24.45 25.18
N SER A 225 14.00 23.99 24.67
CA SER A 225 15.21 23.73 25.47
C SER A 225 15.96 24.99 25.89
N GLU A 226 15.77 26.10 25.17
CA GLU A 226 16.44 27.38 25.44
C GLU A 226 15.68 28.28 26.41
N ILE A 227 14.39 28.01 26.64
CA ILE A 227 13.51 28.86 27.47
C ILE A 227 13.68 28.47 28.94
N ASN A 228 14.31 29.33 29.75
CA ASN A 228 14.54 29.08 31.17
C ASN A 228 13.46 29.69 32.07
N VAL A 229 12.84 30.79 31.63
CA VAL A 229 11.93 31.60 32.47
C VAL A 229 10.60 31.89 31.78
N PHE A 230 9.51 31.40 32.35
CA PHE A 230 8.15 31.63 31.86
C PHE A 230 7.16 31.80 33.01
N GLY A 231 6.01 32.41 32.77
CA GLY A 231 5.13 32.89 33.85
C GLY A 231 3.86 33.58 33.37
N ILE A 232 3.17 34.26 34.27
CA ILE A 232 1.89 34.94 33.97
C ILE A 232 2.02 36.46 34.16
N SER A 233 2.82 36.85 35.14
CA SER A 233 3.18 38.23 35.48
C SER A 233 4.59 38.25 36.07
N ASN A 234 5.18 39.43 36.25
CA ASN A 234 6.53 39.55 36.82
C ASN A 234 6.68 38.93 38.22
N GLY A 235 5.60 38.84 39.01
CA GLY A 235 5.57 38.19 40.33
C GLY A 235 5.11 36.73 40.33
N CYS A 236 4.93 36.10 39.17
CA CYS A 236 4.51 34.70 39.05
C CYS A 236 5.24 34.07 37.86
N LYS A 237 6.50 33.70 38.09
CA LYS A 237 7.43 33.07 37.14
C LYS A 237 7.86 31.69 37.66
N LEU A 238 8.22 30.80 36.74
CA LEU A 238 8.86 29.52 36.99
C LEU A 238 10.25 29.54 36.33
N GLN A 239 11.26 29.08 37.06
CA GLN A 239 12.66 28.97 36.63
C GLN A 239 13.10 27.50 36.64
N LYS A 240 12.29 26.65 35.99
CA LYS A 240 12.50 25.20 35.93
C LYS A 240 12.01 24.71 34.58
N GLN A 241 12.91 24.10 33.81
CA GLN A 241 12.60 23.61 32.47
C GLN A 241 11.94 22.23 32.49
N PHE A 242 12.33 21.37 33.43
CA PHE A 242 12.03 19.93 33.40
C PHE A 242 11.15 19.47 34.55
N ILE A 243 10.29 18.48 34.26
CA ILE A 243 9.60 17.66 35.25
C ILE A 243 10.60 16.69 35.88
N ASP A 244 10.57 16.61 37.21
CA ASP A 244 11.41 15.73 38.02
C ASP A 244 10.60 14.97 39.09
N GLU A 245 11.29 14.09 39.82
CA GLU A 245 10.66 13.19 40.80
C GLU A 245 9.96 13.96 41.93
N ASP A 246 10.56 15.05 42.43
CA ASP A 246 9.97 15.91 43.46
C ASP A 246 8.65 16.53 43.00
N LEU A 247 8.62 17.12 41.79
CA LEU A 247 7.40 17.71 41.24
C LEU A 247 6.31 16.65 41.04
N MET A 248 6.67 15.46 40.56
CA MET A 248 5.71 14.35 40.39
C MET A 248 5.22 13.78 41.72
N TYR A 249 6.08 13.73 42.75
CA TYR A 249 5.69 13.34 44.10
C TYR A 249 4.70 14.35 44.71
N ALA A 250 4.98 15.65 44.61
CA ALA A 250 4.04 16.69 45.04
C ALA A 250 2.72 16.64 44.24
N ALA A 251 2.77 16.32 42.94
CA ALA A 251 1.59 16.10 42.12
C ALA A 251 0.74 14.91 42.61
N GLY A 252 1.37 13.80 43.03
CA GLY A 252 0.71 12.66 43.65
C GLY A 252 0.05 12.97 45.01
N LEU A 253 0.71 13.79 45.84
CA LEU A 253 0.11 14.30 47.10
C LEU A 253 -1.14 15.15 46.81
N VAL A 254 -1.10 16.00 45.79
CA VAL A 254 -2.25 16.81 45.36
C VAL A 254 -3.38 15.93 44.80
N ALA A 255 -3.06 14.90 44.02
CA ALA A 255 -4.04 13.97 43.45
C ALA A 255 -4.79 13.16 44.53
N SER A 256 -4.10 12.74 45.60
CA SER A 256 -4.67 11.97 46.71
C SER A 256 -5.43 12.83 47.73
N GLY A 257 -4.74 13.78 48.38
CA GLY A 257 -5.26 14.57 49.50
C GLY A 257 -5.54 16.05 49.20
N GLY A 258 -5.13 16.53 48.02
CA GLY A 258 -5.23 17.94 47.65
C GLY A 258 -6.41 18.31 46.74
N CYS A 259 -6.42 19.58 46.33
CA CYS A 259 -7.25 20.10 45.26
C CYS A 259 -6.62 21.34 44.59
N VAL A 260 -6.82 21.46 43.28
CA VAL A 260 -6.60 22.71 42.53
C VAL A 260 -7.92 23.48 42.48
N ARG A 261 -7.96 24.73 42.99
CA ARG A 261 -9.14 25.60 42.93
C ARG A 261 -8.85 26.84 42.10
N ARG A 262 -9.72 27.14 41.13
CA ARG A 262 -9.69 28.40 40.37
C ARG A 262 -10.44 29.48 41.16
N ARG A 263 -9.83 30.65 41.38
CA ARG A 263 -10.39 31.78 42.14
C ARG A 263 -10.25 33.06 41.32
N GLY A 264 -11.31 33.42 40.60
CA GLY A 264 -11.24 34.47 39.57
C GLY A 264 -10.21 34.10 38.50
N ASN A 265 -9.29 35.02 38.23
CA ASN A 265 -8.18 34.77 37.29
C ASN A 265 -7.05 33.91 37.87
N GLY A 266 -6.99 33.72 39.20
CA GLY A 266 -5.94 32.95 39.87
C GLY A 266 -6.24 31.45 40.03
N SER A 267 -5.21 30.67 40.34
CA SER A 267 -5.34 29.27 40.79
C SER A 267 -4.68 29.11 42.15
N VAL A 268 -5.28 28.29 43.00
CA VAL A 268 -4.83 27.97 44.36
C VAL A 268 -4.59 26.47 44.43
N LEU A 269 -3.40 26.08 44.85
CA LEU A 269 -3.03 24.70 45.12
C LEU A 269 -3.16 24.45 46.63
N GLN A 270 -3.96 23.47 47.02
CA GLN A 270 -4.10 23.07 48.42
C GLN A 270 -3.73 21.59 48.57
N PHE A 271 -2.93 21.27 49.59
CA PHE A 271 -2.73 19.91 50.10
C PHE A 271 -3.17 19.85 51.57
N THR A 272 -3.68 18.70 52.01
CA THR A 272 -4.19 18.53 53.38
C THR A 272 -3.92 17.12 53.86
N ASN A 273 -3.28 16.98 55.02
CA ASN A 273 -2.98 15.68 55.62
C ASN A 273 -2.85 15.76 57.15
N ALA A 274 -3.10 14.66 57.85
CA ALA A 274 -2.84 14.55 59.29
C ALA A 274 -1.32 14.44 59.58
N GLU A 275 -0.56 13.75 58.72
CA GLU A 275 0.89 13.65 58.85
C GLU A 275 1.58 14.96 58.45
N ARG A 276 2.18 15.63 59.42
CA ARG A 276 2.83 16.93 59.23
C ARG A 276 4.06 16.82 58.32
N ALA A 277 4.80 15.72 58.40
CA ALA A 277 5.99 15.50 57.57
C ALA A 277 5.66 15.61 56.07
N LEU A 278 4.50 15.12 55.63
CA LEU A 278 4.05 15.23 54.24
C LEU A 278 3.73 16.67 53.84
N THR A 279 3.13 17.47 54.72
CA THR A 279 2.88 18.90 54.45
C THR A 279 4.15 19.74 54.47
N ASP A 280 5.14 19.39 55.30
CA ASP A 280 6.45 20.06 55.31
C ASP A 280 7.24 19.74 54.02
N ILE A 281 7.27 18.48 53.56
CA ILE A 281 7.89 18.09 52.27
C ILE A 281 7.18 18.77 51.09
N PHE A 282 5.84 18.75 51.06
CA PHE A 282 5.06 19.46 50.04
C PHE A 282 5.42 20.95 50.00
N ASN A 283 5.56 21.60 51.15
CA ASN A 283 5.96 23.00 51.22
C ASN A 283 7.37 23.24 50.66
N GLN A 284 8.34 22.39 51.02
CA GLN A 284 9.71 22.48 50.50
C GLN A 284 9.73 22.37 48.97
N ILE A 285 9.05 21.39 48.39
CA ILE A 285 9.01 21.18 46.93
C ILE A 285 8.33 22.34 46.21
N ILE A 286 7.22 22.86 46.74
CA ILE A 286 6.51 24.00 46.13
C ILE A 286 7.31 25.30 46.22
N THR A 287 7.97 25.57 47.37
CA THR A 287 8.87 26.72 47.51
C THR A 287 10.05 26.60 46.55
N ALA A 288 10.74 25.45 46.52
CA ALA A 288 11.90 25.22 45.65
C ALA A 288 11.55 25.27 44.16
N THR A 289 10.39 24.75 43.76
CA THR A 289 9.98 24.71 42.35
C THR A 289 9.39 26.04 41.89
N PHE A 290 8.49 26.65 42.65
CA PHE A 290 7.70 27.81 42.18
C PHE A 290 8.06 29.14 42.84
N ASN A 291 9.08 29.17 43.71
CA ASN A 291 9.53 30.33 44.48
C ASN A 291 8.38 31.05 45.24
N ILE A 292 7.46 30.26 45.80
CA ILE A 292 6.29 30.73 46.55
C ILE A 292 6.15 29.90 47.82
N GLU A 293 6.23 30.55 48.98
CA GLU A 293 6.00 29.91 50.27
C GLU A 293 4.51 29.59 50.48
N PRO A 294 4.12 28.31 50.68
CA PRO A 294 2.75 27.97 51.02
C PRO A 294 2.41 28.36 52.45
N ARG A 295 1.18 28.83 52.66
CA ARG A 295 0.67 29.11 54.02
C ARG A 295 0.17 27.80 54.63
N MET A 296 0.73 27.43 55.78
CA MET A 296 0.26 26.29 56.58
C MET A 296 -0.58 26.78 57.77
N TYR A 297 -1.67 26.06 58.06
CA TYR A 297 -2.42 26.17 59.32
C TYR A 297 -3.03 24.82 59.69
N ILE A 298 -3.37 24.64 60.97
CA ILE A 298 -4.04 23.44 61.48
C ILE A 298 -5.55 23.70 61.48
N THR A 299 -6.33 22.70 61.06
CA THR A 299 -7.78 22.66 61.22
C THR A 299 -8.13 21.57 62.22
N GLU A 300 -8.82 21.92 63.30
CA GLU A 300 -9.21 20.99 64.36
C GLU A 300 -10.09 19.84 63.84
N ALA A 301 -9.96 18.65 64.43
CA ALA A 301 -10.83 17.50 64.16
C ALA A 301 -12.33 17.87 64.20
N SER A 302 -12.72 18.73 65.15
CA SER A 302 -14.08 19.28 65.35
C SER A 302 -14.68 19.98 64.12
N THR A 303 -13.85 20.52 63.23
CA THR A 303 -14.24 21.29 62.04
C THR A 303 -13.83 20.64 60.72
N SER A 304 -13.10 19.52 60.79
CA SER A 304 -12.65 18.75 59.64
C SER A 304 -13.52 17.49 59.44
N ARG A 305 -13.17 16.65 58.45
CA ARG A 305 -13.78 15.31 58.25
C ARG A 305 -12.88 14.18 58.77
N SER A 306 -11.91 14.51 59.61
CA SER A 306 -10.88 13.63 60.15
C SER A 306 -11.02 13.55 61.67
N ASP A 307 -10.82 12.37 62.24
CA ASP A 307 -10.82 12.14 63.69
C ASP A 307 -9.60 12.75 64.39
N ASN A 308 -8.59 13.16 63.62
CA ASN A 308 -7.40 13.90 64.04
C ASN A 308 -7.37 15.29 63.41
N ASP A 309 -6.68 16.23 64.06
CA ASP A 309 -6.34 17.54 63.48
C ASP A 309 -5.57 17.38 62.16
N VAL A 310 -5.85 18.26 61.20
CA VAL A 310 -5.24 18.20 59.86
C VAL A 310 -4.44 19.45 59.54
N ASN A 311 -3.23 19.24 59.01
CA ASN A 311 -2.37 20.29 58.47
C ASN A 311 -2.88 20.64 57.08
N VAL A 312 -3.22 21.92 56.86
CA VAL A 312 -3.66 22.45 55.58
C VAL A 312 -2.58 23.37 55.03
N SER A 313 -1.99 23.01 53.90
CA SER A 313 -1.06 23.85 53.14
C SER A 313 -1.75 24.46 51.93
N ILE A 314 -1.59 25.77 51.73
CA ILE A 314 -2.17 26.53 50.62
C ILE A 314 -1.08 27.35 49.91
N ALA A 315 -0.80 27.02 48.66
CA ALA A 315 0.08 27.77 47.77
C ALA A 315 -0.74 28.58 46.75
N ASN A 316 -0.60 29.91 46.76
CA ASN A 316 -1.28 30.82 45.83
C ASN A 316 -0.46 30.98 44.54
N SER A 317 -0.22 29.88 43.82
CA SER A 317 0.55 29.86 42.57
C SER A 317 -0.35 29.55 41.37
N GLN A 318 -0.59 30.58 40.53
CA GLN A 318 -1.40 30.43 39.32
C GLN A 318 -0.70 29.56 38.27
N ILE A 319 0.64 29.61 38.17
CA ILE A 319 1.41 28.75 37.29
C ILE A 319 1.45 27.29 37.79
N ALA A 320 1.63 27.04 39.09
CA ALA A 320 1.58 25.68 39.63
C ALA A 320 0.19 25.05 39.44
N GLY A 321 -0.88 25.80 39.70
CA GLY A 321 -2.25 25.32 39.47
C GLY A 321 -2.55 25.02 38.00
N ARG A 322 -1.95 25.76 37.05
CA ARG A 322 -2.07 25.47 35.61
C ARG A 322 -1.24 24.25 35.19
N LEU A 323 -0.03 24.10 35.70
CA LEU A 323 0.79 22.92 35.45
C LEU A 323 0.10 21.65 35.97
N MET A 324 -0.44 21.68 37.20
CA MET A 324 -1.22 20.54 37.73
C MET A 324 -2.39 20.18 36.83
N LEU A 325 -3.14 21.17 36.31
CA LEU A 325 -4.21 20.92 35.34
C LEU A 325 -3.71 20.33 34.02
N GLY A 326 -2.56 20.78 33.51
CA GLY A 326 -1.92 20.22 32.31
C GLY A 326 -1.40 18.79 32.50
N LEU A 327 -0.99 18.43 33.72
CA LEU A 327 -0.69 17.06 34.13
C LEU A 327 -1.94 16.20 34.39
N GLY A 328 -3.15 16.73 34.10
CA GLY A 328 -4.41 16.03 34.31
C GLY A 328 -4.93 16.05 35.76
N ILE A 329 -4.38 16.88 36.65
CA ILE A 329 -4.68 16.89 38.10
C ILE A 329 -5.54 18.11 38.46
N GLY A 330 -6.83 17.87 38.72
CA GLY A 330 -7.80 18.90 39.10
C GLY A 330 -8.59 18.53 40.37
N LYS A 331 -9.92 18.49 40.26
CA LYS A 331 -10.82 17.99 41.33
C LYS A 331 -10.84 16.45 41.40
N LYS A 332 -10.72 15.84 40.22
CA LYS A 332 -10.32 14.44 39.97
C LYS A 332 -9.03 14.49 39.14
N TRP A 333 -8.37 13.36 38.95
CA TRP A 333 -7.20 13.26 38.08
C TRP A 333 -7.35 12.16 37.03
N THR A 334 -6.62 12.26 35.92
CA THR A 334 -6.48 11.20 34.92
C THR A 334 -5.01 10.82 34.75
N GLY A 335 -4.74 9.54 34.52
CA GLY A 335 -3.40 8.98 34.38
C GLY A 335 -2.80 9.10 32.98
N GLU A 336 -3.55 9.60 32.00
CA GLU A 336 -3.19 9.63 30.58
C GLU A 336 -1.82 10.30 30.35
N ILE A 337 -1.70 11.57 30.76
CA ILE A 337 -0.45 12.34 30.67
C ILE A 337 0.64 11.74 31.57
N ILE A 338 0.28 11.31 32.79
CA ILE A 338 1.23 10.74 33.75
C ILE A 338 1.86 9.45 33.18
N SER A 339 1.09 8.69 32.40
CA SER A 339 1.50 7.42 31.81
C SER A 339 2.52 7.56 30.67
N THR A 340 2.68 8.74 30.06
CA THR A 340 3.73 8.98 29.04
C THR A 340 5.11 9.16 29.67
N PHE A 341 5.17 9.46 30.98
CA PHE A 341 6.44 9.64 31.67
C PHE A 341 7.21 8.34 31.89
N SER A 342 8.50 8.49 32.21
CA SER A 342 9.40 7.38 32.53
C SER A 342 8.91 6.60 33.77
N PRO A 343 9.27 5.31 33.90
CA PRO A 343 8.90 4.50 35.06
C PRO A 343 9.27 5.13 36.41
N HIS A 344 10.37 5.89 36.47
CA HIS A 344 10.81 6.63 37.66
C HIS A 344 9.83 7.76 38.04
N LEU A 345 9.45 8.61 37.09
CA LEU A 345 8.51 9.70 37.32
C LEU A 345 7.11 9.19 37.67
N VAL A 346 6.68 8.09 37.04
CA VAL A 346 5.44 7.38 37.40
C VAL A 346 5.51 6.81 38.82
N ALA A 347 6.63 6.21 39.22
CA ALA A 347 6.83 5.69 40.57
C ALA A 347 6.78 6.81 41.63
N SER A 348 7.38 7.98 41.37
CA SER A 348 7.34 9.11 42.30
C SER A 348 5.93 9.73 42.41
N PHE A 349 5.15 9.78 41.31
CA PHE A 349 3.72 10.12 41.37
C PHE A 349 2.93 9.12 42.24
N LEU A 350 3.13 7.82 42.02
CA LEU A 350 2.46 6.77 42.80
C LEU A 350 2.88 6.80 44.27
N ARG A 351 4.13 7.19 44.60
CA ARG A 351 4.59 7.41 45.98
C ARG A 351 3.78 8.53 46.64
N GLY A 352 3.61 9.67 45.97
CA GLY A 352 2.80 10.78 46.47
C GLY A 352 1.32 10.39 46.64
N LEU A 353 0.77 9.62 45.71
CA LEU A 353 -0.60 9.11 45.78
C LEU A 353 -0.79 8.15 46.97
N PHE A 354 0.19 7.26 47.21
CA PHE A 354 0.22 6.34 48.34
C PHE A 354 0.44 7.05 49.68
N ASP A 355 1.34 8.04 49.74
CA ASP A 355 1.63 8.77 50.97
C ASP A 355 0.47 9.67 51.39
N GLY A 356 -0.19 10.33 50.44
CA GLY A 356 -1.36 11.15 50.75
C GLY A 356 -2.66 10.38 51.04
N GLY A 357 -2.88 9.21 50.42
CA GLY A 357 -4.19 8.49 50.50
C GLY A 357 -4.15 6.95 50.65
N GLY A 358 -2.98 6.32 50.60
CA GLY A 358 -2.82 4.88 50.77
C GLY A 358 -2.54 4.42 52.21
N HIS A 359 -2.41 3.12 52.41
CA HIS A 359 -1.94 2.50 53.66
C HIS A 359 -1.22 1.17 53.41
N ALA A 360 -0.25 0.84 54.26
CA ALA A 360 0.39 -0.47 54.27
C ALA A 360 -0.27 -1.40 55.31
N THR A 361 -0.38 -2.67 54.96
CA THR A 361 -0.63 -3.79 55.88
C THR A 361 0.58 -4.71 55.89
N ASP A 362 0.53 -5.78 56.68
CA ASP A 362 1.66 -6.71 56.83
C ASP A 362 1.83 -7.61 55.59
N SER A 363 0.83 -7.64 54.70
CA SER A 363 0.78 -8.51 53.50
C SER A 363 0.42 -7.78 52.20
N HIS A 364 -0.24 -6.63 52.27
CA HIS A 364 -0.76 -5.87 51.12
C HIS A 364 -0.49 -4.36 51.25
N ILE A 365 -0.23 -3.70 50.14
CA ILE A 365 -0.18 -2.24 50.01
C ILE A 365 -1.43 -1.77 49.27
N MET A 366 -2.11 -0.77 49.81
CA MET A 366 -3.40 -0.27 49.31
C MET A 366 -3.32 1.23 49.02
N ILE A 367 -3.79 1.68 47.85
CA ILE A 367 -3.95 3.10 47.49
C ILE A 367 -5.44 3.42 47.41
N THR A 368 -5.91 4.44 48.14
CA THR A 368 -7.32 4.88 48.07
C THR A 368 -7.51 5.94 46.97
N THR A 369 -8.56 5.80 46.17
CA THR A 369 -8.95 6.73 45.10
C THR A 369 -10.42 7.14 45.22
N ARG A 370 -10.78 8.29 44.63
CA ARG A 370 -12.11 8.92 44.80
C ARG A 370 -13.12 8.44 43.76
N SER A 371 -12.66 7.84 42.67
CA SER A 371 -13.52 7.34 41.59
C SER A 371 -12.93 6.13 40.88
N TYR A 372 -13.79 5.37 40.19
CA TYR A 372 -13.40 4.12 39.54
C TYR A 372 -12.32 4.33 38.46
N LYS A 373 -12.45 5.38 37.64
CA LYS A 373 -11.45 5.74 36.61
C LYS A 373 -10.07 6.04 37.22
N GLU A 374 -10.02 6.71 38.38
CA GLU A 374 -8.75 6.90 39.12
C GLU A 374 -8.18 5.56 39.61
N SER A 375 -9.02 4.60 40.03
CA SER A 375 -8.55 3.26 40.42
C SER A 375 -8.02 2.44 39.24
N GLN A 376 -8.67 2.51 38.06
CA GLN A 376 -8.18 1.88 36.83
C GLN A 376 -6.86 2.49 36.37
N HIS A 377 -6.76 3.83 36.34
CA HIS A 377 -5.52 4.53 36.00
C HIS A 377 -4.40 4.20 37.00
N THR A 378 -4.69 4.10 38.30
CA THR A 378 -3.72 3.64 39.30
C THR A 378 -3.27 2.20 39.04
N MET A 379 -4.19 1.29 38.69
CA MET A 379 -3.89 -0.09 38.32
C MET A 379 -3.01 -0.18 37.06
N LEU A 380 -3.29 0.62 36.01
CA LEU A 380 -2.49 0.66 34.79
C LEU A 380 -1.10 1.24 35.04
N LEU A 381 -0.97 2.32 35.83
CA LEU A 381 0.33 2.88 36.22
C LEU A 381 1.15 1.89 37.06
N LEU A 382 0.52 1.13 37.98
CA LEU A 382 1.18 0.03 38.69
C LEU A 382 1.59 -1.10 37.74
N LYS A 383 0.77 -1.43 36.73
CA LYS A 383 1.10 -2.41 35.69
C LYS A 383 2.26 -1.93 34.79
N LYS A 384 2.45 -0.62 34.56
CA LYS A 384 3.65 -0.07 33.89
C LYS A 384 4.94 -0.38 34.67
N LEU A 385 4.85 -0.51 35.99
CA LEU A 385 5.95 -0.87 36.88
C LEU A 385 6.03 -2.37 37.19
N SER A 386 5.32 -3.22 36.43
CA SER A 386 5.22 -4.67 36.65
C SER A 386 4.68 -5.07 38.04
N ILE A 387 3.80 -4.24 38.63
CA ILE A 387 3.14 -4.50 39.91
C ILE A 387 1.69 -4.92 39.64
N SER A 388 1.37 -6.20 39.86
CA SER A 388 0.01 -6.71 39.72
C SER A 388 -0.86 -6.23 40.89
N SER A 389 -2.05 -5.73 40.55
CA SER A 389 -2.97 -5.15 41.51
C SER A 389 -4.41 -5.61 41.30
N TYR A 390 -5.29 -5.27 42.26
CA TYR A 390 -6.73 -5.44 42.20
C TYR A 390 -7.44 -4.18 42.70
N ILE A 391 -8.65 -3.93 42.24
CA ILE A 391 -9.54 -2.85 42.66
C ILE A 391 -10.60 -3.43 43.60
N SER A 392 -10.93 -2.71 44.66
CA SER A 392 -12.02 -3.02 45.59
C SER A 392 -12.84 -1.75 45.87
N GLU A 393 -14.15 -1.89 45.96
CA GLU A 393 -15.04 -0.78 46.34
C GLU A 393 -15.11 -0.66 47.86
N ILE A 394 -15.10 0.57 48.36
CA ILE A 394 -15.19 0.89 49.79
C ILE A 394 -16.26 1.97 50.01
N THR A 395 -16.68 2.17 51.27
CA THR A 395 -17.75 3.11 51.67
C THR A 395 -17.60 4.54 51.13
N ARG A 396 -16.38 4.97 50.78
CA ARG A 396 -16.08 6.31 50.25
C ARG A 396 -15.07 6.29 49.09
N GLY A 397 -15.26 5.41 48.11
CA GLY A 397 -14.46 5.37 46.88
C GLY A 397 -13.96 3.96 46.56
N PHE A 398 -12.74 3.86 46.06
CA PHE A 398 -12.12 2.60 45.65
C PHE A 398 -10.73 2.46 46.27
N GLN A 399 -10.26 1.22 46.42
CA GLN A 399 -8.89 0.93 46.84
C GLN A 399 -8.21 0.00 45.83
N VAL A 400 -6.97 0.33 45.46
CA VAL A 400 -6.12 -0.45 44.58
C VAL A 400 -5.05 -1.14 45.42
N GLY A 401 -5.10 -2.47 45.48
CA GLY A 401 -4.24 -3.31 46.31
C GLY A 401 -3.22 -4.13 45.53
N THR A 402 -2.02 -4.34 46.04
CA THR A 402 -1.05 -5.31 45.51
C THR A 402 -1.59 -6.74 45.59
N ARG A 403 -1.43 -7.57 44.56
CA ARG A 403 -1.99 -8.94 44.54
C ARG A 403 -1.19 -10.02 45.27
N SER A 404 0.12 -9.85 45.39
CA SER A 404 1.01 -10.84 46.00
C SER A 404 2.11 -10.19 46.83
N TYR A 405 2.83 -10.98 47.63
CA TYR A 405 4.02 -10.50 48.32
C TYR A 405 5.15 -10.10 47.34
N HIS A 406 5.21 -10.69 46.14
CA HIS A 406 6.15 -10.24 45.10
C HIS A 406 5.80 -8.83 44.62
N ASP A 407 4.52 -8.54 44.42
CA ASP A 407 4.04 -7.19 44.07
C ASP A 407 4.29 -6.19 45.21
N TYR A 408 4.11 -6.60 46.47
CA TYR A 408 4.50 -5.81 47.65
C TYR A 408 5.99 -5.47 47.65
N ILE A 409 6.86 -6.47 47.43
CA ILE A 409 8.31 -6.27 47.40
C ILE A 409 8.72 -5.36 46.22
N ARG A 410 8.09 -5.52 45.04
CA ARG A 410 8.28 -4.61 43.90
C ARG A 410 7.84 -3.18 44.24
N PHE A 411 6.66 -2.99 44.83
CA PHE A 411 6.20 -1.68 45.29
C PHE A 411 7.19 -1.06 46.27
N ARG A 412 7.61 -1.79 47.31
CA ARG A 412 8.58 -1.31 48.30
C ARG A 412 9.92 -0.92 47.67
N LYS A 413 10.36 -1.63 46.63
CA LYS A 413 11.63 -1.37 45.92
C LYS A 413 11.54 -0.18 44.97
N LEU A 414 10.46 -0.05 44.21
CA LEU A 414 10.33 0.93 43.12
C LEU A 414 9.62 2.22 43.55
N ILE A 415 8.56 2.11 44.36
CA ILE A 415 7.71 3.23 44.77
C ILE A 415 8.08 3.70 46.17
N SER A 416 8.16 2.79 47.16
CA SER A 416 8.45 3.13 48.56
C SER A 416 7.48 4.18 49.16
N SER A 417 7.91 4.95 50.16
CA SER A 417 7.11 5.93 50.93
C SER A 417 8.01 6.90 51.68
N GLU A 418 7.67 8.19 51.68
CA GLU A 418 8.27 9.21 52.56
C GLU A 418 7.45 9.42 53.84
N HIS A 419 6.23 8.88 53.93
CA HIS A 419 5.44 8.92 55.17
C HIS A 419 6.11 8.02 56.23
N PRO A 420 6.57 8.55 57.39
CA PRO A 420 7.43 7.81 58.31
C PRO A 420 6.83 6.48 58.80
N GLN A 421 5.57 6.50 59.23
CA GLN A 421 4.87 5.31 59.72
C GLN A 421 4.64 4.24 58.64
N LYS A 422 4.26 4.66 57.42
CA LYS A 422 4.01 3.73 56.30
C LYS A 422 5.29 3.06 55.84
N ARG A 423 6.38 3.83 55.72
CA ARG A 423 7.72 3.33 55.41
C ARG A 423 8.19 2.28 56.42
N VAL A 424 8.16 2.60 57.71
CA VAL A 424 8.54 1.67 58.78
C VAL A 424 7.70 0.39 58.70
N LYS A 425 6.39 0.48 58.45
CA LYS A 425 5.52 -0.69 58.32
C LYS A 425 5.88 -1.57 57.12
N MET A 426 6.23 -1.00 55.96
CA MET A 426 6.70 -1.77 54.79
C MET A 426 8.09 -2.38 54.99
N GLU A 427 8.96 -1.72 55.75
CA GLU A 427 10.29 -2.24 56.14
C GLU A 427 10.18 -3.34 57.19
N MET A 428 9.16 -3.31 58.07
CA MET A 428 8.87 -4.32 59.08
C MET A 428 8.12 -5.55 58.53
N ALA A 429 7.41 -5.45 57.41
CA ALA A 429 6.74 -6.59 56.78
C ALA A 429 7.70 -7.78 56.54
N ARG A 430 7.25 -8.99 56.89
CA ARG A 430 7.99 -10.25 56.74
C ARG A 430 7.12 -11.24 55.99
N PHE A 431 7.70 -11.92 55.00
CA PHE A 431 7.01 -12.91 54.18
C PHE A 431 7.64 -14.27 54.44
N ASN A 432 6.81 -15.25 54.83
CA ASN A 432 7.25 -16.63 54.94
C ASN A 432 7.29 -17.25 53.54
N PHE A 433 8.49 -17.52 53.05
CA PHE A 433 8.71 -18.23 51.79
C PHE A 433 8.42 -19.72 51.98
N ASP A 434 7.17 -20.13 51.78
CA ASP A 434 6.84 -21.54 51.60
C ASP A 434 7.20 -21.97 50.18
N VAL A 435 8.25 -22.79 50.06
CA VAL A 435 8.73 -23.34 48.78
C VAL A 435 7.67 -24.20 48.08
N ASN A 436 6.65 -24.68 48.81
CA ASN A 436 5.53 -25.44 48.24
C ASN A 436 4.35 -24.55 47.80
N HIS A 437 4.41 -23.23 48.04
CA HIS A 437 3.35 -22.32 47.62
C HIS A 437 3.23 -22.26 46.09
N VAL A 438 2.01 -22.12 45.59
CA VAL A 438 1.72 -22.05 44.15
C VAL A 438 1.02 -20.73 43.86
N SER A 439 1.68 -19.86 43.08
CA SER A 439 1.08 -18.62 42.58
C SER A 439 -0.19 -18.92 41.79
N ARG A 440 -1.29 -18.26 42.15
CA ARG A 440 -2.59 -18.35 41.44
C ARG A 440 -2.83 -17.21 40.46
N THR A 441 -1.93 -16.23 40.42
CA THR A 441 -2.02 -15.04 39.56
C THR A 441 -1.02 -15.04 38.41
N ASP A 442 0.13 -15.70 38.59
CA ASP A 442 1.14 -15.89 37.54
C ASP A 442 1.11 -17.36 37.07
N VAL A 443 0.09 -17.64 36.26
CA VAL A 443 -0.29 -18.98 35.80
C VAL A 443 -0.24 -19.08 34.28
N LEU A 444 0.00 -20.30 33.81
CA LEU A 444 0.09 -20.64 32.38
C LEU A 444 -1.30 -20.88 31.75
N PRO A 445 -1.41 -20.75 30.41
CA PRO A 445 -2.56 -21.23 29.65
C PRO A 445 -2.90 -22.70 29.95
N GLN A 446 -4.16 -23.07 29.84
CA GLN A 446 -4.64 -24.40 30.23
C GLN A 446 -4.09 -25.50 29.29
N LYS A 447 -3.86 -25.18 28.02
CA LYS A 447 -3.17 -26.04 27.02
C LYS A 447 -1.81 -26.56 27.51
N CYS A 448 -1.09 -25.82 28.35
CA CYS A 448 0.20 -26.24 28.89
C CYS A 448 0.13 -27.55 29.71
N GLY A 449 -1.05 -27.94 30.23
CA GLY A 449 -1.26 -29.26 30.81
C GLY A 449 -1.07 -30.39 29.79
N LYS A 450 -1.68 -30.25 28.60
CA LYS A 450 -1.58 -31.24 27.52
C LYS A 450 -0.17 -31.30 26.92
N LEU A 451 0.49 -30.16 26.71
CA LEU A 451 1.88 -30.11 26.24
C LEU A 451 2.84 -30.82 27.20
N LEU A 452 2.59 -30.72 28.52
CA LEU A 452 3.37 -31.47 29.51
C LEU A 452 3.07 -32.97 29.47
N GLU A 453 1.82 -33.37 29.20
CA GLU A 453 1.48 -34.78 28.99
C GLU A 453 2.18 -35.36 27.75
N GLU A 454 2.10 -34.68 26.61
CA GLU A 454 2.78 -35.04 25.36
C GLU A 454 4.28 -35.29 25.60
N LEU A 455 4.96 -34.33 26.23
CA LEU A 455 6.38 -34.40 26.56
C LEU A 455 6.75 -35.55 27.53
N LEU A 456 5.82 -35.96 28.39
CA LEU A 456 6.00 -37.06 29.34
C LEU A 456 5.60 -38.43 28.76
N GLN A 457 4.90 -38.45 27.62
CA GLN A 457 4.52 -39.67 26.90
C GLN A 457 5.50 -40.05 25.78
N ASP A 458 6.41 -39.14 25.37
CA ASP A 458 7.53 -39.45 24.47
C ASP A 458 8.35 -40.65 25.00
N GLU A 459 8.38 -41.74 24.22
CA GLU A 459 9.04 -43.00 24.57
C GLU A 459 10.54 -42.83 24.85
N ALA A 460 11.18 -41.78 24.32
CA ALA A 460 12.58 -41.48 24.59
C ALA A 460 12.85 -40.98 26.02
N SER A 461 11.83 -40.45 26.71
CA SER A 461 12.00 -39.72 27.98
C SER A 461 12.16 -40.61 29.21
N ASN A 462 11.42 -41.72 29.29
CA ASN A 462 11.34 -42.64 30.45
C ASN A 462 11.09 -41.94 31.82
N VAL A 463 10.44 -40.76 31.82
CA VAL A 463 10.21 -39.98 33.04
C VAL A 463 8.87 -40.35 33.70
N LYS A 464 8.93 -40.94 34.90
CA LYS A 464 7.73 -41.18 35.71
C LYS A 464 7.29 -39.91 36.43
N ILE A 465 6.01 -39.52 36.31
CA ILE A 465 5.40 -38.37 37.02
C ILE A 465 5.75 -38.35 38.53
N SER A 466 5.82 -39.53 39.18
CA SER A 466 6.17 -39.65 40.60
C SER A 466 7.63 -39.30 40.96
N LYS A 467 8.47 -38.94 39.98
CA LYS A 467 9.86 -38.49 40.16
C LYS A 467 10.06 -37.01 39.83
N LEU A 468 9.02 -36.31 39.38
CA LEU A 468 9.06 -34.87 39.11
C LEU A 468 9.20 -34.07 40.42
N PRO A 469 9.74 -32.83 40.37
CA PRO A 469 9.90 -31.96 41.55
C PRO A 469 8.58 -31.36 42.08
N VAL A 470 7.44 -31.74 41.48
CA VAL A 470 6.09 -31.35 41.89
C VAL A 470 5.28 -32.62 42.11
N ASP A 471 4.37 -32.60 43.09
CA ASP A 471 3.62 -33.80 43.47
C ASP A 471 2.73 -34.34 42.35
N ARG A 472 2.55 -35.66 42.33
CA ARG A 472 1.81 -36.39 41.30
C ARG A 472 0.34 -35.93 41.16
N LYS A 473 -0.29 -35.43 42.23
CA LYS A 473 -1.68 -34.98 42.19
C LYS A 473 -1.77 -33.62 41.51
N SER A 474 -0.85 -32.70 41.81
CA SER A 474 -0.78 -31.40 41.13
C SER A 474 -0.46 -31.53 39.64
N VAL A 475 0.54 -32.33 39.26
CA VAL A 475 0.87 -32.55 37.83
C VAL A 475 -0.32 -33.13 37.06
N ARG A 476 -1.03 -34.11 37.63
CA ARG A 476 -2.27 -34.65 37.03
C ARG A 476 -3.37 -33.61 36.95
N ALA A 477 -3.59 -32.82 37.99
CA ALA A 477 -4.59 -31.75 37.97
C ALA A 477 -4.30 -30.68 36.92
N TRP A 478 -3.04 -30.51 36.48
CA TRP A 478 -2.69 -29.66 35.33
C TRP A 478 -3.04 -30.33 34.00
N ILE A 479 -2.65 -31.59 33.81
CA ILE A 479 -2.95 -32.40 32.61
C ILE A 479 -4.46 -32.53 32.39
N ASP A 480 -5.19 -32.92 33.44
CA ASP A 480 -6.65 -33.06 33.47
C ASP A 480 -7.38 -31.69 33.38
N GLY A 481 -6.65 -30.56 33.32
CA GLY A 481 -7.20 -29.21 33.24
C GLY A 481 -7.92 -28.72 34.50
N GLN A 482 -7.89 -29.45 35.62
CA GLN A 482 -8.56 -29.09 36.87
C GLN A 482 -7.98 -27.83 37.53
N CYS A 483 -6.67 -27.57 37.36
CA CYS A 483 -6.04 -26.31 37.74
C CYS A 483 -4.91 -25.93 36.78
N ARG A 484 -4.53 -24.65 36.76
CA ARG A 484 -3.39 -24.17 35.95
C ARG A 484 -2.08 -24.32 36.73
N ALA A 485 -1.02 -24.68 36.04
CA ALA A 485 0.33 -24.60 36.57
C ALA A 485 0.75 -23.13 36.75
N SER A 486 1.48 -22.81 37.83
CA SER A 486 2.19 -21.54 37.91
C SER A 486 3.46 -21.60 37.05
N LYS A 487 3.90 -20.46 36.50
CA LYS A 487 5.13 -20.41 35.68
C LYS A 487 6.34 -20.93 36.44
N GLU A 488 6.46 -20.56 37.71
CA GLU A 488 7.50 -21.03 38.63
C GLU A 488 7.52 -22.57 38.75
N LYS A 489 6.36 -23.20 38.99
CA LYS A 489 6.31 -24.67 39.18
C LYS A 489 6.47 -25.44 37.88
N MET A 490 6.02 -24.89 36.75
CA MET A 490 6.33 -25.46 35.44
C MET A 490 7.81 -25.34 35.09
N ARG A 491 8.47 -24.20 35.40
CA ARG A 491 9.91 -24.04 35.21
C ARG A 491 10.69 -25.11 35.97
N LEU A 492 10.38 -25.35 37.25
CA LEU A 492 11.01 -26.43 38.02
C LEU A 492 10.85 -27.81 37.35
N VAL A 493 9.71 -28.08 36.71
CA VAL A 493 9.50 -29.31 35.94
C VAL A 493 10.36 -29.33 34.68
N LEU A 494 10.38 -28.25 33.89
CA LEU A 494 11.20 -28.15 32.68
C LEU A 494 12.70 -28.25 32.97
N ASP A 495 13.19 -27.55 34.00
CA ASP A 495 14.59 -27.60 34.45
C ASP A 495 14.99 -29.04 34.85
N HIS A 496 14.08 -29.79 35.46
CA HIS A 496 14.30 -31.19 35.82
C HIS A 496 14.27 -32.15 34.61
N LEU A 497 13.70 -31.72 33.48
CA LEU A 497 13.59 -32.47 32.22
C LEU A 497 14.72 -32.16 31.24
N LEU A 498 15.48 -31.05 31.39
CA LEU A 498 16.56 -30.63 30.48
C LEU A 498 17.50 -31.76 30.02
N ASP A 499 17.94 -32.61 30.94
CA ASP A 499 18.88 -33.72 30.66
C ASP A 499 18.17 -35.06 30.33
N LYS A 500 16.84 -35.06 30.15
CA LYS A 500 15.99 -36.27 30.09
C LYS A 500 15.01 -36.30 28.93
N VAL A 501 14.75 -35.18 28.28
CA VAL A 501 13.90 -35.07 27.09
C VAL A 501 14.69 -34.38 25.99
N ASN A 502 14.26 -34.53 24.74
CA ASN A 502 14.83 -33.73 23.68
C ASN A 502 14.41 -32.26 23.85
N ILE A 503 15.34 -31.36 24.17
CA ILE A 503 15.06 -29.92 24.35
C ILE A 503 14.62 -29.22 23.05
N THR A 504 14.78 -29.85 21.87
CA THR A 504 14.22 -29.35 20.61
C THR A 504 12.81 -29.89 20.33
N HIS A 505 12.23 -30.69 21.22
CA HIS A 505 10.85 -31.16 21.10
C HIS A 505 9.87 -29.97 21.11
N PRO A 506 8.91 -29.86 20.17
CA PRO A 506 8.00 -28.72 20.06
C PRO A 506 7.30 -28.36 21.37
N ALA A 507 6.75 -29.37 22.08
CA ALA A 507 6.14 -29.14 23.40
C ALA A 507 7.10 -28.59 24.46
N PHE A 508 8.39 -29.00 24.50
CA PHE A 508 9.36 -28.44 25.44
C PHE A 508 9.66 -26.97 25.12
N VAL A 509 9.81 -26.65 23.84
CA VAL A 509 10.01 -25.28 23.36
C VAL A 509 8.79 -24.41 23.70
N GLU A 510 7.57 -24.83 23.32
CA GLU A 510 6.34 -24.06 23.58
C GLU A 510 6.10 -23.86 25.09
N LEU A 511 6.30 -24.89 25.92
CA LEU A 511 6.20 -24.78 27.38
C LEU A 511 7.22 -23.80 27.96
N SER A 512 8.47 -23.85 27.52
CA SER A 512 9.50 -22.89 27.92
C SER A 512 9.09 -21.47 27.54
N GLN A 513 8.64 -21.27 26.29
CA GLN A 513 8.17 -19.96 25.82
C GLN A 513 7.03 -19.40 26.67
N TRP A 514 6.04 -20.23 27.04
CA TRP A 514 4.95 -19.79 27.92
C TRP A 514 5.44 -19.46 29.34
N CYS A 515 6.47 -20.15 29.85
CA CYS A 515 7.08 -19.84 31.15
C CYS A 515 7.89 -18.53 31.15
N ASP A 516 8.48 -18.13 30.01
CA ASP A 516 9.21 -16.87 29.86
C ASP A 516 8.27 -15.67 29.60
N SER A 517 7.15 -15.91 28.93
CA SER A 517 6.24 -14.85 28.49
C SER A 517 5.56 -14.03 29.62
N THR A 518 5.29 -12.75 29.33
CA THR A 518 4.69 -11.79 30.28
C THR A 518 3.17 -11.90 30.46
N ILE A 519 2.51 -12.84 29.76
CA ILE A 519 1.07 -13.13 29.87
C ILE A 519 0.60 -13.31 31.32
N THR A 520 -0.59 -12.79 31.59
CA THR A 520 -1.38 -13.00 32.81
C THR A 520 -2.82 -13.34 32.41
N ILE A 521 -3.54 -14.02 33.29
CA ILE A 521 -4.89 -14.51 33.01
C ILE A 521 -5.86 -13.89 34.01
N GLU A 522 -6.86 -13.16 33.50
CA GLU A 522 -7.86 -12.47 34.32
C GLU A 522 -9.21 -13.17 34.27
N LYS A 523 -9.79 -13.46 35.44
CA LYS A 523 -11.07 -14.17 35.56
C LYS A 523 -12.24 -13.20 35.42
N VAL A 524 -13.18 -13.47 34.51
CA VAL A 524 -14.47 -12.78 34.44
C VAL A 524 -15.30 -13.08 35.70
N LYS A 525 -15.83 -12.02 36.33
CA LYS A 525 -16.70 -12.07 37.51
C LYS A 525 -18.17 -11.96 37.11
N SER A 526 -18.48 -11.01 36.24
CA SER A 526 -19.84 -10.78 35.71
C SER A 526 -19.76 -10.02 34.39
N ILE A 527 -20.81 -10.15 33.58
CA ILE A 527 -21.03 -9.35 32.38
C ILE A 527 -22.33 -8.59 32.62
N GLU A 528 -22.32 -7.29 32.40
CA GLU A 528 -23.44 -6.39 32.60
C GLU A 528 -23.77 -5.70 31.27
N GLU A 529 -25.03 -5.73 30.86
CA GLU A 529 -25.49 -4.96 29.73
C GLU A 529 -25.85 -3.54 30.20
N ILE A 530 -25.24 -2.52 29.58
CA ILE A 530 -25.45 -1.11 29.97
C ILE A 530 -25.98 -0.29 28.80
N GLU A 531 -26.82 0.69 29.11
CA GLU A 531 -27.29 1.71 28.16
C GLU A 531 -26.13 2.62 27.76
N ASN A 532 -25.96 2.80 26.46
CA ASN A 532 -24.96 3.69 25.91
C ASN A 532 -25.45 5.15 25.87
N LYS A 533 -24.54 6.09 26.14
CA LYS A 533 -24.83 7.54 26.18
C LYS A 533 -24.06 8.33 25.13
N ASP A 534 -23.07 7.73 24.48
CA ASP A 534 -22.38 8.33 23.34
C ASP A 534 -23.03 7.86 22.03
N ARG A 535 -23.08 8.73 21.03
CA ARG A 535 -23.55 8.39 19.69
C ARG A 535 -22.46 7.73 18.84
N ARG A 536 -21.21 7.66 19.32
CA ARG A 536 -20.06 7.15 18.59
C ARG A 536 -19.32 6.05 19.36
N VAL A 537 -18.89 5.04 18.60
CA VAL A 537 -17.89 4.04 19.00
C VAL A 537 -16.75 4.07 17.98
N TYR A 538 -15.59 3.63 18.44
CA TYR A 538 -14.31 3.88 17.81
C TYR A 538 -13.62 2.54 17.54
N ASN A 539 -12.85 2.44 16.47
CA ASN A 539 -11.99 1.28 16.21
C ASN A 539 -10.84 1.68 15.29
N PHE A 540 -9.83 0.82 15.18
CA PHE A 540 -8.73 1.00 14.26
C PHE A 540 -8.16 -0.36 13.85
N SER A 541 -7.41 -0.43 12.74
CA SER A 541 -6.66 -1.63 12.37
C SER A 541 -5.26 -1.64 12.97
N VAL A 542 -4.75 -2.85 13.22
CA VAL A 542 -3.41 -3.08 13.75
C VAL A 542 -2.66 -4.03 12.83
N GLN A 543 -1.49 -3.60 12.39
CA GLN A 543 -0.60 -4.33 11.48
C GLN A 543 -0.28 -5.74 12.01
N ASP A 544 -0.30 -6.74 11.11
CA ASP A 544 0.01 -8.18 11.26
C ASP A 544 -0.79 -8.98 12.31
N THR A 545 -0.78 -8.51 13.55
CA THR A 545 -1.26 -9.22 14.75
C THR A 545 -2.76 -9.12 14.97
N HIS A 546 -3.38 -8.08 14.40
CA HIS A 546 -4.83 -7.90 14.39
C HIS A 546 -5.47 -7.90 15.80
N ASN A 547 -4.79 -7.31 16.79
CA ASN A 547 -5.30 -7.12 18.15
C ASN A 547 -4.58 -5.96 18.87
N TYR A 548 -5.15 -5.53 20.00
CA TYR A 548 -4.58 -4.51 20.89
C TYR A 548 -5.11 -4.69 22.32
N LEU A 549 -4.62 -3.87 23.27
CA LEU A 549 -5.05 -3.96 24.67
C LEU A 549 -5.99 -2.80 25.07
N VAL A 550 -7.20 -3.16 25.51
CA VAL A 550 -8.17 -2.25 26.16
C VAL A 550 -8.16 -2.51 27.66
N GLN A 551 -7.91 -1.48 28.48
CA GLN A 551 -7.77 -1.60 29.94
C GLN A 551 -6.77 -2.70 30.38
N GLY A 552 -5.79 -3.01 29.55
CA GLY A 552 -4.79 -4.07 29.76
C GLY A 552 -5.27 -5.50 29.46
N ILE A 553 -6.42 -5.68 28.78
CA ILE A 553 -6.97 -6.95 28.28
C ILE A 553 -6.87 -7.01 26.76
N VAL A 554 -6.50 -8.16 26.20
CA VAL A 554 -6.32 -8.36 24.75
C VAL A 554 -7.67 -8.48 24.03
N VAL A 555 -7.91 -7.59 23.07
CA VAL A 555 -9.11 -7.52 22.24
C VAL A 555 -8.78 -7.45 20.74
N LYS A 556 -9.71 -7.85 19.87
CA LYS A 556 -9.47 -8.00 18.43
C LYS A 556 -9.82 -6.74 17.63
N ASN A 557 -9.00 -6.37 16.64
CA ASN A 557 -9.32 -5.27 15.71
C ASN A 557 -10.29 -5.71 14.59
N CYS A 558 -10.79 -4.75 13.82
CA CYS A 558 -11.48 -5.01 12.55
C CYS A 558 -10.53 -4.77 11.37
N GLN A 559 -10.74 -5.49 10.27
CA GLN A 559 -9.96 -5.40 9.02
C GLN A 559 -10.94 -5.36 7.84
N SER A 560 -10.75 -4.43 6.89
CA SER A 560 -11.65 -4.19 5.76
C SER A 560 -10.93 -4.41 4.42
N PHE A 561 -10.90 -5.65 3.92
CA PHE A 561 -10.06 -6.01 2.76
C PHE A 561 -10.49 -5.45 1.40
N ALA A 562 -11.78 -5.24 1.16
CA ALA A 562 -12.28 -4.60 -0.06
C ALA A 562 -13.64 -3.96 0.25
N PRO A 563 -13.69 -2.64 0.51
CA PRO A 563 -14.83 -2.03 1.20
C PRO A 563 -16.16 -2.03 0.42
N THR A 564 -16.16 -2.40 -0.86
CA THR A 564 -17.36 -2.45 -1.71
C THR A 564 -17.58 -3.80 -2.40
N HIS A 565 -16.77 -4.83 -2.11
CA HIS A 565 -16.80 -6.11 -2.82
C HIS A 565 -17.20 -7.26 -1.89
N VAL A 566 -18.25 -8.01 -2.28
CA VAL A 566 -18.88 -9.03 -1.45
C VAL A 566 -19.15 -10.29 -2.26
N CYS A 567 -18.65 -11.44 -1.81
CA CYS A 567 -19.00 -12.75 -2.36
C CYS A 567 -19.94 -13.49 -1.39
N ALA A 568 -21.18 -13.76 -1.82
CA ALA A 568 -22.11 -14.62 -1.07
C ALA A 568 -21.95 -16.08 -1.51
N ILE A 569 -21.41 -16.90 -0.61
CA ILE A 569 -21.11 -18.33 -0.83
C ILE A 569 -22.17 -19.18 -0.13
N THR A 570 -22.72 -20.18 -0.82
CA THR A 570 -23.75 -21.11 -0.29
C THR A 570 -23.29 -22.56 -0.44
N PRO A 571 -23.83 -23.53 0.32
CA PRO A 571 -23.51 -24.96 0.12
C PRO A 571 -23.63 -25.39 -1.35
N GLU A 572 -24.55 -24.76 -2.07
CA GLU A 572 -24.90 -25.04 -3.46
C GLU A 572 -24.20 -24.09 -4.48
N ARG A 573 -23.39 -23.11 -4.04
CA ARG A 573 -22.63 -22.16 -4.90
C ARG A 573 -21.32 -21.73 -4.21
N SER A 574 -20.20 -22.28 -4.69
CA SER A 574 -18.82 -21.87 -4.33
C SER A 574 -18.51 -20.42 -4.74
N GLY A 575 -17.47 -19.84 -4.14
CA GLY A 575 -16.96 -18.52 -4.52
C GLY A 575 -16.55 -18.46 -5.99
N LEU A 576 -16.61 -17.26 -6.58
CA LEU A 576 -16.39 -17.04 -8.02
C LEU A 576 -15.06 -17.61 -8.50
N CYS A 577 -14.01 -17.48 -7.69
CA CYS A 577 -12.64 -17.91 -7.96
C CYS A 577 -12.37 -19.42 -7.78
N GLY A 578 -13.37 -20.24 -7.44
CA GLY A 578 -13.21 -21.69 -7.19
C GLY A 578 -12.51 -22.06 -5.88
N GLY A 579 -11.51 -21.28 -5.46
CA GLY A 579 -10.65 -21.56 -4.29
C GLY A 579 -11.31 -21.49 -2.90
N TYR A 580 -12.61 -21.17 -2.80
CA TYR A 580 -13.37 -21.18 -1.55
C TYR A 580 -14.76 -21.81 -1.76
N SER A 581 -14.99 -23.01 -1.22
CA SER A 581 -16.34 -23.57 -1.08
C SER A 581 -17.06 -23.02 0.16
N TRP A 582 -18.34 -23.32 0.32
CA TRP A 582 -19.04 -23.03 1.57
C TRP A 582 -18.48 -23.83 2.76
N LEU A 583 -17.97 -25.04 2.54
CA LEU A 583 -17.29 -25.79 3.60
C LEU A 583 -16.00 -25.10 4.02
N ASP A 584 -15.25 -24.50 3.08
CA ASP A 584 -14.04 -23.74 3.36
C ASP A 584 -14.37 -22.40 4.02
N ALA A 585 -15.38 -21.68 3.55
CA ALA A 585 -15.85 -20.44 4.18
C ALA A 585 -16.41 -20.72 5.59
N ARG A 586 -17.12 -21.84 5.80
CA ARG A 586 -17.60 -22.29 7.11
C ARG A 586 -16.47 -22.76 8.01
N ALA A 587 -15.49 -23.50 7.50
CA ALA A 587 -14.33 -23.94 8.25
C ALA A 587 -13.44 -22.75 8.62
N ASN A 588 -13.20 -21.82 7.70
CA ASN A 588 -12.47 -20.58 7.94
C ASN A 588 -13.23 -19.67 8.92
N TYR A 589 -14.56 -19.62 8.86
CA TYR A 589 -15.39 -19.00 9.91
C TYR A 589 -15.30 -19.77 11.25
N GLN A 590 -15.21 -21.11 11.27
CA GLN A 590 -15.02 -21.88 12.50
C GLN A 590 -13.63 -21.67 13.11
N ILE A 591 -12.59 -21.51 12.29
CA ILE A 591 -11.19 -21.24 12.70
C ILE A 591 -11.03 -19.76 13.10
N ILE A 592 -11.67 -18.84 12.38
CA ILE A 592 -11.62 -17.39 12.58
C ILE A 592 -13.04 -16.80 12.47
N PRO A 593 -13.88 -16.85 13.52
CA PRO A 593 -15.28 -16.41 13.44
C PRO A 593 -15.47 -14.86 13.47
N THR A 594 -14.46 -14.12 13.00
CA THR A 594 -14.49 -12.68 12.64
C THR A 594 -13.67 -12.41 11.37
N GLY A 595 -13.30 -13.44 10.62
CA GLY A 595 -12.61 -13.26 9.35
C GLY A 595 -13.55 -12.62 8.32
N PRO A 596 -13.06 -12.32 7.11
CA PRO A 596 -13.90 -11.78 6.03
C PRO A 596 -15.03 -12.74 5.63
N ASN A 597 -14.91 -14.03 5.94
CA ASN A 597 -15.99 -15.02 5.80
C ASN A 597 -17.00 -14.87 6.94
N GLN A 598 -18.23 -14.45 6.64
CA GLN A 598 -19.33 -14.36 7.60
C GLN A 598 -20.57 -15.12 7.10
N PRO A 599 -21.33 -15.77 8.00
CA PRO A 599 -22.61 -16.37 7.64
C PRO A 599 -23.65 -15.27 7.40
N ILE A 600 -24.34 -15.33 6.26
CA ILE A 600 -25.38 -14.37 5.89
C ILE A 600 -26.75 -14.98 6.24
N PRO A 601 -27.51 -14.40 7.18
CA PRO A 601 -28.90 -14.81 7.42
C PRO A 601 -29.72 -14.51 6.17
N LYS A 602 -30.51 -15.49 5.68
CA LYS A 602 -31.32 -15.27 4.48
C LYS A 602 -32.35 -14.16 4.68
N GLY A 603 -33.05 -14.15 5.82
CA GLY A 603 -34.21 -13.26 6.03
C GLY A 603 -35.43 -13.76 5.27
N ASP A 604 -36.35 -12.86 4.95
CA ASP A 604 -37.54 -13.20 4.16
C ASP A 604 -37.15 -13.51 2.71
N VAL A 605 -37.82 -14.50 2.13
CA VAL A 605 -37.66 -14.85 0.72
C VAL A 605 -38.30 -13.75 -0.13
N ILE A 606 -37.49 -13.02 -0.89
CA ILE A 606 -37.98 -12.08 -1.92
C ILE A 606 -38.37 -12.90 -3.15
N ASP A 607 -37.46 -13.75 -3.60
CA ASP A 607 -37.66 -14.68 -4.70
C ASP A 607 -36.81 -15.94 -4.47
N GLU A 608 -37.46 -17.07 -4.21
CA GLU A 608 -36.79 -18.34 -3.93
C GLU A 608 -36.06 -18.91 -5.15
N LYS A 609 -36.55 -18.56 -6.35
CA LYS A 609 -36.09 -19.07 -7.63
C LYS A 609 -34.83 -18.34 -8.08
N LEU A 610 -34.84 -17.00 -8.04
CA LEU A 610 -33.67 -16.14 -8.29
C LEU A 610 -32.62 -16.25 -7.17
N GLY A 611 -33.02 -16.75 -6.00
CA GLY A 611 -32.16 -16.77 -4.81
C GLY A 611 -31.95 -15.36 -4.26
N GLN A 612 -33.04 -14.60 -4.15
CA GLN A 612 -33.07 -13.30 -3.48
C GLN A 612 -33.77 -13.41 -2.14
N TRP A 613 -33.13 -12.87 -1.11
CA TRP A 613 -33.69 -12.79 0.24
C TRP A 613 -33.35 -11.44 0.85
N THR A 614 -34.23 -10.90 1.71
CA THR A 614 -34.07 -9.56 2.29
C THR A 614 -32.75 -9.41 3.03
N GLY A 615 -32.43 -10.36 3.92
CA GLY A 615 -31.18 -10.37 4.69
C GLY A 615 -29.92 -10.52 3.84
N VAL A 616 -29.99 -11.18 2.66
CA VAL A 616 -28.84 -11.26 1.74
C VAL A 616 -28.64 -9.95 0.99
N ASN A 617 -29.71 -9.33 0.49
CA ASN A 617 -29.64 -8.03 -0.19
C ASN A 617 -29.24 -6.91 0.79
N GLU A 618 -29.77 -6.92 2.01
CA GLU A 618 -29.37 -6.00 3.10
C GLU A 618 -27.90 -6.17 3.46
N TYR A 619 -27.42 -7.41 3.63
CA TYR A 619 -26.01 -7.69 3.90
C TYR A 619 -25.10 -7.25 2.75
N ILE A 620 -25.48 -7.47 1.49
CA ILE A 620 -24.69 -7.06 0.33
C ILE A 620 -24.71 -5.54 0.15
N ALA A 621 -25.84 -4.85 0.36
CA ALA A 621 -25.89 -3.40 0.37
C ALA A 621 -25.03 -2.80 1.49
N GLN A 622 -25.03 -3.41 2.67
CA GLN A 622 -24.19 -3.01 3.79
C GLN A 622 -22.69 -3.25 3.52
N ALA A 623 -22.31 -4.48 3.17
CA ALA A 623 -20.93 -4.87 2.97
C ALA A 623 -20.32 -4.34 1.67
N SER A 624 -21.15 -3.93 0.69
CA SER A 624 -20.71 -3.20 -0.51
C SER A 624 -20.70 -1.67 -0.34
N ARG A 625 -21.02 -1.14 0.86
CA ARG A 625 -21.22 0.30 1.13
C ARG A 625 -22.21 0.98 0.16
N GLY A 626 -23.26 0.26 -0.24
CA GLY A 626 -24.30 0.74 -1.14
C GLY A 626 -23.94 0.71 -2.63
N ALA A 627 -22.81 0.12 -3.01
CA ALA A 627 -22.44 -0.04 -4.42
C ALA A 627 -23.36 -1.03 -5.16
N LEU A 628 -23.88 -2.05 -4.46
CA LEU A 628 -24.86 -3.02 -4.95
C LEU A 628 -26.06 -3.06 -4.00
N THR A 629 -27.27 -2.81 -4.48
CA THR A 629 -28.50 -2.82 -3.66
C THR A 629 -29.25 -4.15 -3.68
N SER A 630 -28.94 -5.01 -4.64
CA SER A 630 -29.60 -6.30 -4.88
C SER A 630 -28.60 -7.29 -5.49
N PHE A 631 -28.86 -8.58 -5.26
CA PHE A 631 -28.04 -9.70 -5.69
C PHE A 631 -28.91 -10.94 -5.89
N SER A 632 -28.76 -11.62 -7.02
CA SER A 632 -29.42 -12.91 -7.26
C SER A 632 -28.42 -14.05 -7.09
N ALA A 633 -28.66 -14.95 -6.13
CA ALA A 633 -27.78 -16.09 -5.91
C ALA A 633 -27.86 -17.13 -7.03
N TYR A 634 -28.98 -17.21 -7.77
CA TYR A 634 -29.27 -18.26 -8.74
C TYR A 634 -29.80 -17.73 -10.09
N SER A 635 -29.54 -16.46 -10.43
CA SER A 635 -29.81 -15.92 -11.77
C SER A 635 -28.54 -15.32 -12.39
N MET A 636 -28.42 -15.48 -13.71
CA MET A 636 -27.44 -14.78 -14.56
C MET A 636 -28.05 -13.58 -15.28
N ILE A 637 -29.38 -13.38 -15.18
CA ILE A 637 -30.11 -12.29 -15.82
C ILE A 637 -30.22 -11.08 -14.91
N VAL A 638 -30.16 -11.27 -13.58
CA VAL A 638 -30.29 -10.21 -12.59
C VAL A 638 -29.06 -10.24 -11.65
N ASP A 639 -28.16 -9.25 -11.77
CA ASP A 639 -27.24 -8.78 -10.69
C ASP A 639 -25.74 -9.33 -10.46
N PRO A 640 -24.78 -9.47 -11.47
CA PRO A 640 -23.29 -9.87 -11.36
C PRO A 640 -22.06 -8.82 -11.31
N MET A 641 -20.85 -8.94 -12.01
CA MET A 641 -19.53 -8.18 -11.73
C MET A 641 -18.54 -7.46 -12.87
N THR A 642 -17.45 -6.58 -12.60
CA THR A 642 -16.65 -5.37 -13.29
C THR A 642 -15.51 -4.42 -12.55
N SER A 643 -14.27 -3.98 -13.07
CA SER A 643 -13.26 -2.81 -12.71
C SER A 643 -12.05 -2.43 -13.74
N CYS A 644 -11.31 -1.23 -13.76
CA CYS A 644 -10.43 -0.71 -14.93
C CYS A 644 -9.38 0.54 -14.91
N VAL A 645 -8.72 0.97 -16.06
CA VAL A 645 -7.71 2.12 -16.39
C VAL A 645 -8.07 3.07 -17.58
N VAL A 646 -7.40 4.19 -17.96
CA VAL A 646 -7.81 5.04 -19.15
C VAL A 646 -7.21 4.68 -20.53
N GLY A 647 -7.81 5.18 -21.62
CA GLY A 647 -7.49 4.82 -23.03
C GLY A 647 -6.19 5.35 -23.63
N ASP A 648 -5.74 6.55 -23.26
CA ASP A 648 -4.45 7.11 -23.73
C ASP A 648 -3.21 6.47 -23.08
N THR A 649 -3.41 5.47 -22.21
CA THR A 649 -2.33 4.69 -21.59
C THR A 649 -1.60 3.86 -22.65
N GLU A 650 -0.31 4.08 -22.86
CA GLU A 650 0.56 3.25 -23.69
C GLU A 650 0.86 1.93 -22.97
N LEU A 651 0.63 0.82 -23.68
CA LEU A 651 0.90 -0.55 -23.28
C LEU A 651 1.98 -1.11 -24.21
N ILE A 652 2.83 -2.01 -23.72
CA ILE A 652 3.80 -2.72 -24.57
C ILE A 652 3.18 -4.06 -24.95
N ILE A 653 2.72 -4.19 -26.20
CA ILE A 653 2.03 -5.38 -26.73
C ILE A 653 2.81 -5.88 -27.95
N ASN A 654 3.17 -7.16 -27.96
CA ASN A 654 4.01 -7.78 -29.00
C ASN A 654 5.34 -7.03 -29.28
N GLY A 655 5.91 -6.41 -28.24
CA GLY A 655 7.11 -5.58 -28.31
C GLY A 655 6.90 -4.15 -28.88
N GLU A 656 5.68 -3.79 -29.27
CA GLU A 656 5.33 -2.44 -29.75
C GLU A 656 4.63 -1.63 -28.66
N ALA A 657 4.87 -0.31 -28.61
CA ALA A 657 4.11 0.61 -27.78
C ALA A 657 2.80 0.99 -28.48
N VAL A 658 1.66 0.65 -27.88
CA VAL A 658 0.32 0.86 -28.44
C VAL A 658 -0.60 1.47 -27.38
N LYS A 659 -1.46 2.42 -27.76
CA LYS A 659 -2.46 2.97 -26.82
C LYS A 659 -3.49 1.90 -26.43
N ALA A 660 -3.92 1.93 -25.17
CA ALA A 660 -4.91 1.00 -24.63
C ALA A 660 -6.23 1.07 -25.41
N SER A 661 -6.72 2.25 -25.78
CA SER A 661 -7.88 2.39 -26.67
C SER A 661 -7.61 1.84 -28.06
N GLU A 662 -6.49 2.21 -28.70
CA GLU A 662 -6.16 1.76 -30.05
C GLU A 662 -6.08 0.22 -30.15
N PHE A 663 -5.46 -0.44 -29.18
CA PHE A 663 -5.44 -1.89 -29.14
C PHE A 663 -6.81 -2.46 -28.76
N ILE A 664 -7.41 -2.01 -27.66
CA ILE A 664 -8.57 -2.70 -27.11
C ILE A 664 -9.82 -2.44 -27.95
N ASP A 665 -10.06 -1.23 -28.44
CA ASP A 665 -11.18 -0.95 -29.36
C ASP A 665 -11.05 -1.68 -30.70
N ARG A 666 -9.82 -1.80 -31.25
CA ARG A 666 -9.56 -2.52 -32.51
C ARG A 666 -9.94 -3.99 -32.43
N HIS A 667 -9.79 -4.61 -31.27
CA HIS A 667 -10.06 -6.02 -31.04
C HIS A 667 -11.31 -6.25 -30.15
N HIS A 668 -12.08 -5.20 -29.81
CA HIS A 668 -13.22 -5.31 -28.90
C HIS A 668 -14.38 -6.06 -29.55
N GLY A 669 -14.74 -7.21 -28.99
CA GLY A 669 -15.78 -8.09 -29.56
C GLY A 669 -15.29 -8.89 -30.77
N SER A 670 -13.96 -9.08 -30.90
CA SER A 670 -13.37 -9.97 -31.88
C SER A 670 -12.14 -10.68 -31.31
N ASP A 671 -11.82 -11.85 -31.85
CA ASP A 671 -10.69 -12.66 -31.36
C ASP A 671 -9.36 -12.31 -32.01
N SER A 672 -9.33 -11.26 -32.81
CA SER A 672 -8.14 -10.83 -33.57
C SER A 672 -6.94 -10.48 -32.69
N TYR A 673 -7.12 -10.33 -31.37
CA TYR A 673 -6.02 -10.16 -30.41
C TYR A 673 -5.36 -11.49 -30.00
N VAL A 674 -5.96 -12.66 -30.27
CA VAL A 674 -5.43 -13.97 -29.84
C VAL A 674 -4.07 -14.23 -30.50
N GLY A 675 -3.08 -14.63 -29.69
CA GLY A 675 -1.66 -14.65 -30.05
C GLY A 675 -0.90 -13.38 -29.67
N SER A 676 -1.59 -12.32 -29.20
CA SER A 676 -0.93 -11.15 -28.63
C SER A 676 -0.52 -11.37 -27.18
N SER A 677 0.56 -10.70 -26.78
CA SER A 677 1.17 -10.74 -25.45
C SER A 677 1.49 -9.35 -24.96
N ALA A 678 1.29 -9.06 -23.66
CA ALA A 678 1.71 -7.80 -23.06
C ALA A 678 2.98 -7.97 -22.22
N LEU A 679 3.75 -6.90 -22.06
CA LEU A 679 4.92 -6.88 -21.20
C LEU A 679 4.49 -6.84 -19.72
N THR A 680 5.00 -7.79 -18.95
CA THR A 680 4.80 -7.96 -17.51
C THR A 680 6.15 -8.06 -16.78
N LEU A 681 6.12 -8.28 -15.47
CA LEU A 681 7.29 -8.52 -14.63
C LEU A 681 7.14 -9.82 -13.83
N HIS A 682 8.00 -10.80 -14.11
CA HIS A 682 8.09 -12.06 -13.35
C HIS A 682 9.48 -12.18 -12.70
N GLU A 683 9.51 -12.49 -11.39
CA GLU A 683 10.74 -12.58 -10.55
C GLU A 683 11.72 -11.38 -10.63
N GLY A 684 11.28 -10.22 -11.15
CA GLY A 684 12.10 -9.02 -11.34
C GLY A 684 12.70 -8.86 -12.75
N LYS A 685 12.35 -9.74 -13.69
CA LYS A 685 12.66 -9.63 -15.11
C LYS A 685 11.43 -9.24 -15.93
N ALA A 686 11.65 -8.51 -17.01
CA ALA A 686 10.58 -8.11 -17.92
C ALA A 686 10.38 -9.18 -18.99
N GLU A 687 9.15 -9.68 -19.15
CA GLU A 687 8.82 -10.72 -20.13
C GLU A 687 7.45 -10.49 -20.76
N HIS A 688 7.18 -11.16 -21.89
CA HIS A 688 5.92 -11.07 -22.62
C HIS A 688 5.04 -12.27 -22.30
N GLU A 689 3.81 -12.00 -21.83
CA GLU A 689 2.86 -13.03 -21.44
C GLU A 689 1.56 -12.90 -22.25
N PRO A 690 0.91 -14.01 -22.68
CA PRO A 690 -0.31 -13.98 -23.48
C PRO A 690 -1.44 -13.16 -22.85
N ILE A 691 -2.05 -12.30 -23.67
CA ILE A 691 -3.28 -11.59 -23.31
C ILE A 691 -4.43 -12.58 -23.40
N VAL A 692 -5.08 -12.86 -22.27
CA VAL A 692 -6.21 -13.81 -22.18
C VAL A 692 -7.57 -13.13 -22.09
N ALA A 693 -7.64 -11.84 -21.72
CA ALA A 693 -8.86 -11.05 -21.85
C ALA A 693 -8.59 -9.56 -22.04
N LEU A 694 -9.51 -8.90 -22.74
CA LEU A 694 -9.55 -7.45 -22.94
C LEU A 694 -10.87 -6.91 -22.39
N GLN A 695 -10.81 -5.76 -21.74
CA GLN A 695 -11.93 -5.19 -21.02
C GLN A 695 -12.09 -3.70 -21.35
N ARG A 696 -13.32 -3.22 -21.50
CA ARG A 696 -13.66 -1.81 -21.76
C ARG A 696 -14.97 -1.44 -21.06
N PHE A 697 -14.97 -0.32 -20.37
CA PHE A 697 -16.08 0.17 -19.56
C PHE A 697 -16.18 1.69 -19.71
N LYS A 698 -17.33 2.28 -19.39
CA LYS A 698 -17.51 3.74 -19.47
C LYS A 698 -16.63 4.44 -18.42
N ALA A 699 -15.94 5.51 -18.81
CA ALA A 699 -15.05 6.23 -17.91
C ALA A 699 -15.82 6.94 -16.77
N PRO A 700 -15.31 6.92 -15.52
CA PRO A 700 -15.89 7.65 -14.41
C PRO A 700 -15.65 9.17 -14.53
N ASP A 701 -16.42 9.97 -13.77
CA ASP A 701 -16.28 11.43 -13.75
C ASP A 701 -14.96 11.92 -13.14
N ASN A 702 -14.31 11.11 -12.30
CA ASN A 702 -13.05 11.44 -11.63
C ASN A 702 -12.02 10.31 -11.81
N LEU A 703 -10.78 10.71 -12.06
CA LEU A 703 -9.61 9.84 -12.24
C LEU A 703 -8.47 10.36 -11.37
N ILE A 704 -7.48 9.51 -11.09
CA ILE A 704 -6.24 9.93 -10.41
C ILE A 704 -5.14 10.05 -11.45
N GLN A 705 -4.52 11.24 -11.55
CA GLN A 705 -3.30 11.44 -12.31
C GLN A 705 -2.09 11.37 -11.38
N ILE A 706 -1.10 10.55 -11.73
CA ILE A 706 0.17 10.38 -11.02
C ILE A 706 1.30 10.73 -11.98
N ASN A 707 2.22 11.59 -11.55
CA ASN A 707 3.43 11.94 -12.30
C ASN A 707 4.68 11.55 -11.49
N THR A 708 5.74 11.14 -12.18
CA THR A 708 7.01 10.72 -11.56
C THR A 708 8.20 11.58 -11.98
N LYS A 709 9.36 11.33 -11.35
CA LYS A 709 10.62 12.01 -11.61
C LYS A 709 11.21 11.66 -12.98
N SER A 710 11.03 10.42 -13.47
CA SER A 710 11.47 10.05 -14.83
C SER A 710 10.59 10.62 -15.94
N GLY A 711 9.41 11.18 -15.59
CA GLY A 711 8.43 11.72 -16.54
C GLY A 711 7.29 10.75 -16.88
N THR A 712 7.17 9.60 -16.20
CA THR A 712 5.97 8.76 -16.28
C THR A 712 4.75 9.56 -15.81
N LYS A 713 3.66 9.46 -16.56
CA LYS A 713 2.37 10.09 -16.28
C LYS A 713 1.29 9.02 -16.44
N LEU A 714 0.61 8.67 -15.36
CA LEU A 714 -0.49 7.70 -15.34
C LEU A 714 -1.80 8.43 -15.10
N ALA A 715 -2.89 7.98 -15.72
CA ALA A 715 -4.25 8.37 -15.39
C ALA A 715 -5.06 7.09 -15.17
N LEU A 716 -5.57 6.90 -13.95
CA LEU A 716 -6.17 5.64 -13.51
C LEU A 716 -7.50 5.88 -12.81
N THR A 717 -8.34 4.83 -12.75
CA THR A 717 -9.47 4.88 -11.82
C THR A 717 -8.94 4.82 -10.37
N PRO A 718 -9.62 5.42 -9.38
CA PRO A 718 -9.13 5.48 -8.00
C PRO A 718 -8.69 4.14 -7.41
N ASN A 719 -9.41 3.07 -7.75
CA ASN A 719 -9.19 1.72 -7.21
C ASN A 719 -8.03 0.96 -7.89
N HIS A 720 -7.41 1.47 -8.95
CA HIS A 720 -6.45 0.71 -9.74
C HIS A 720 -5.10 0.56 -9.00
N GLU A 721 -4.60 -0.65 -8.84
CA GLU A 721 -3.38 -0.92 -8.05
C GLU A 721 -2.09 -0.81 -8.88
N ILE A 722 -1.08 -0.17 -8.29
CA ILE A 722 0.26 0.06 -8.84
C ILE A 722 1.28 -0.55 -7.88
N ALA A 723 2.37 -1.11 -8.40
CA ALA A 723 3.46 -1.61 -7.57
C ALA A 723 4.33 -0.46 -7.01
N VAL A 724 4.50 -0.42 -5.70
CA VAL A 724 5.23 0.63 -4.96
C VAL A 724 6.19 0.02 -3.94
N ASP A 725 7.37 0.63 -3.79
CA ASP A 725 8.30 0.38 -2.68
C ASP A 725 8.25 1.58 -1.70
N ARG A 726 7.75 1.36 -0.47
CA ARG A 726 7.72 2.36 0.61
C ARG A 726 8.84 2.09 1.63
N LEU A 727 9.87 2.94 1.62
CA LEU A 727 11.21 2.69 2.22
C LEU A 727 11.25 2.56 3.75
N ASN A 728 10.13 2.75 4.46
CA ASN A 728 10.09 2.90 5.92
C ASN A 728 9.12 1.92 6.64
N ALA A 729 8.57 0.92 5.96
CA ALA A 729 7.49 0.07 6.52
C ALA A 729 7.97 -1.22 7.23
N SER A 730 9.25 -1.61 7.15
CA SER A 730 9.73 -2.93 7.64
C SER A 730 11.06 -2.85 8.40
N PRO A 731 11.15 -3.37 9.64
CA PRO A 731 12.40 -3.45 10.41
C PRO A 731 13.50 -4.30 9.75
N LEU A 732 13.14 -5.12 8.77
CA LEU A 732 14.06 -6.03 8.06
C LEU A 732 15.09 -5.30 7.19
N TYR A 733 14.81 -4.05 6.78
CA TYR A 733 15.71 -3.24 5.95
C TYR A 733 17.08 -2.99 6.62
N GLN A 734 17.11 -2.80 7.94
CA GLN A 734 18.37 -2.60 8.69
C GLN A 734 19.26 -3.87 8.73
N ARG A 735 18.77 -5.01 8.26
CA ARG A 735 19.52 -6.28 8.16
C ARG A 735 19.84 -6.68 6.71
N GLY A 736 19.59 -5.80 5.73
CA GLY A 736 19.90 -6.05 4.32
C GLY A 736 18.93 -6.98 3.57
N VAL A 737 17.73 -7.18 4.11
CA VAL A 737 16.63 -7.88 3.43
C VAL A 737 15.84 -6.86 2.59
N ARG A 738 15.27 -7.31 1.46
CA ARG A 738 14.54 -6.48 0.49
C ARG A 738 13.44 -5.65 1.17
N GLY A 739 13.15 -4.45 0.64
CA GLY A 739 11.91 -3.74 0.95
C GLY A 739 10.72 -4.50 0.38
N ASP A 740 9.62 -4.56 1.13
CA ASP A 740 8.41 -5.27 0.73
C ASP A 740 7.68 -4.47 -0.38
N LEU A 741 7.63 -5.04 -1.59
CA LEU A 741 6.88 -4.48 -2.71
C LEU A 741 5.38 -4.57 -2.42
N GLN A 742 4.66 -3.45 -2.51
CA GLN A 742 3.23 -3.39 -2.19
C GLN A 742 2.42 -2.97 -3.43
N TRP A 743 1.24 -3.57 -3.59
CA TRP A 743 0.23 -3.09 -4.52
C TRP A 743 -0.58 -2.01 -3.81
N ILE A 744 -0.49 -0.76 -4.30
CA ILE A 744 -1.14 0.41 -3.69
C ILE A 744 -2.12 1.00 -4.72
N ARG A 745 -3.35 1.29 -4.28
CA ARG A 745 -4.37 1.94 -5.13
C ARG A 745 -3.91 3.31 -5.60
N ALA A 746 -4.29 3.70 -6.81
CA ALA A 746 -3.95 5.00 -7.38
C ALA A 746 -4.32 6.18 -6.47
N ASP A 747 -5.48 6.12 -5.79
CA ASP A 747 -5.93 7.15 -4.84
C ASP A 747 -5.22 7.16 -3.48
N GLN A 748 -4.34 6.18 -3.23
CA GLN A 748 -3.51 6.07 -2.03
C GLN A 748 -2.02 6.35 -2.29
N ILE A 749 -1.65 6.70 -3.53
CA ILE A 749 -0.29 7.09 -3.91
C ILE A 749 0.00 8.52 -3.41
N ASN A 750 1.17 8.71 -2.82
CA ASN A 750 1.64 9.99 -2.30
C ASN A 750 2.88 10.48 -3.05
N VAL A 751 3.10 11.80 -3.06
CA VAL A 751 4.36 12.39 -3.52
C VAL A 751 5.51 11.87 -2.64
N GLY A 752 6.57 11.36 -3.27
CA GLY A 752 7.68 10.69 -2.60
C GLY A 752 7.60 9.16 -2.57
N ASP A 753 6.45 8.55 -2.89
CA ASP A 753 6.37 7.11 -3.15
C ASP A 753 7.27 6.71 -4.31
N ARG A 754 7.74 5.46 -4.35
CA ARG A 754 8.58 4.95 -5.43
C ARG A 754 7.85 3.86 -6.19
N LEU A 755 7.36 4.19 -7.38
CA LEU A 755 6.71 3.22 -8.26
C LEU A 755 7.75 2.25 -8.83
N LEU A 756 7.35 1.00 -9.05
CA LEU A 756 8.14 0.07 -9.84
C LEU A 756 7.95 0.41 -11.32
N SER A 757 9.02 0.88 -11.96
CA SER A 757 9.05 1.31 -13.36
C SER A 757 10.07 0.53 -14.18
N LEU A 758 9.77 0.23 -15.44
CA LEU A 758 10.63 -0.49 -16.37
C LEU A 758 11.95 0.27 -16.59
N ARG A 759 13.09 -0.39 -16.35
CA ARG A 759 14.46 0.11 -16.52
C ARG A 759 15.09 -0.36 -17.83
N ASN A 760 14.96 -1.65 -18.11
CA ASN A 760 15.57 -2.33 -19.24
C ASN A 760 14.47 -3.04 -20.03
N LEU A 761 14.55 -3.01 -21.36
CA LEU A 761 13.56 -3.63 -22.25
C LEU A 761 14.24 -4.72 -23.09
N GLU A 762 14.32 -5.92 -22.54
CA GLU A 762 14.78 -7.10 -23.26
C GLU A 762 13.64 -7.59 -24.17
N LEU A 763 13.87 -7.53 -25.49
CA LEU A 763 12.96 -7.99 -26.54
C LEU A 763 13.78 -8.67 -27.64
N PRO A 764 13.23 -9.72 -28.29
CA PRO A 764 13.80 -10.27 -29.52
C PRO A 764 14.08 -9.16 -30.53
N SER A 765 15.25 -9.21 -31.18
CA SER A 765 15.59 -8.26 -32.23
C SER A 765 15.18 -8.83 -33.58
N ASN A 766 14.20 -8.22 -34.22
CA ASN A 766 13.74 -8.63 -35.55
C ASN A 766 14.36 -7.70 -36.61
N SER A 767 15.10 -8.27 -37.56
CA SER A 767 15.45 -7.57 -38.79
C SER A 767 14.22 -7.51 -39.70
N VAL A 768 14.05 -6.37 -40.39
CA VAL A 768 12.99 -6.17 -41.38
C VAL A 768 13.66 -6.03 -42.74
N GLU A 769 13.20 -6.78 -43.75
CA GLU A 769 13.71 -6.60 -45.11
C GLU A 769 13.04 -5.42 -45.79
N ILE A 770 13.79 -4.63 -46.57
CA ILE A 770 13.27 -3.43 -47.25
C ILE A 770 12.07 -3.77 -48.14
N VAL A 771 12.09 -4.93 -48.80
CA VAL A 771 11.00 -5.37 -49.69
C VAL A 771 9.65 -5.49 -48.95
N ASP A 772 9.66 -5.92 -47.69
CA ASP A 772 8.44 -6.10 -46.90
C ASP A 772 7.88 -4.76 -46.37
N ILE A 773 8.71 -3.71 -46.36
CA ILE A 773 8.30 -2.32 -46.05
C ILE A 773 7.65 -1.64 -47.27
N LEU A 774 7.97 -2.06 -48.50
CA LEU A 774 7.54 -1.38 -49.72
C LEU A 774 6.07 -1.64 -50.06
N PRO A 775 5.29 -0.59 -50.41
CA PRO A 775 3.91 -0.74 -50.88
C PRO A 775 3.78 -1.66 -52.11
N ASP A 776 2.69 -2.43 -52.13
CA ASP A 776 2.39 -3.44 -53.15
C ASP A 776 2.34 -2.92 -54.61
N ASP A 777 2.17 -1.61 -54.81
CA ASP A 777 2.20 -0.95 -56.13
C ASP A 777 3.59 -0.41 -56.55
N PHE A 778 4.62 -0.58 -55.72
CA PHE A 778 6.01 -0.51 -56.18
C PHE A 778 6.28 -1.64 -57.19
N ARG A 779 7.19 -1.37 -58.11
CA ARG A 779 7.55 -2.26 -59.22
C ARG A 779 8.99 -2.74 -59.09
N VAL A 780 9.17 -4.03 -59.23
CA VAL A 780 10.47 -4.72 -59.37
C VAL A 780 10.89 -4.66 -60.83
N ALA A 781 12.16 -4.34 -61.09
CA ALA A 781 12.75 -4.22 -62.45
C ALA A 781 14.03 -5.06 -62.64
N ASP A 782 14.28 -6.01 -61.75
CA ASP A 782 15.38 -6.97 -61.86
C ASP A 782 15.16 -7.92 -63.06
N GLU A 783 15.93 -7.75 -64.13
CA GLU A 783 15.67 -8.43 -65.41
C GLU A 783 15.77 -9.96 -65.31
N ASP A 784 16.76 -10.48 -64.58
CA ASP A 784 16.98 -11.93 -64.39
C ASP A 784 15.85 -12.57 -63.56
N LEU A 785 15.50 -11.96 -62.43
CA LEU A 785 14.39 -12.41 -61.56
C LEU A 785 13.06 -12.47 -62.33
N LEU A 786 12.80 -11.46 -63.17
CA LEU A 786 11.60 -11.41 -64.00
C LEU A 786 11.64 -12.39 -65.18
N ALA A 787 12.84 -12.77 -65.67
CA ALA A 787 13.00 -13.82 -66.66
C ALA A 787 12.69 -15.19 -66.06
N ASP A 788 13.24 -15.50 -64.88
CA ASP A 788 13.00 -16.75 -64.16
C ASP A 788 11.51 -16.94 -63.81
N ILE A 789 10.84 -15.92 -63.27
CA ILE A 789 9.38 -15.98 -63.01
C ILE A 789 8.59 -16.22 -64.30
N LYS A 790 8.97 -15.60 -65.43
CA LYS A 790 8.32 -15.85 -66.73
C LYS A 790 8.57 -17.29 -67.22
N GLN A 791 9.75 -17.84 -67.00
CA GLN A 791 10.06 -19.23 -67.33
C GLN A 791 9.25 -20.20 -66.49
N GLN A 792 9.18 -20.00 -65.16
CA GLN A 792 8.38 -20.81 -64.24
C GLN A 792 6.88 -20.77 -64.58
N LEU A 793 6.32 -19.58 -64.85
CA LEU A 793 4.92 -19.44 -65.27
C LEU A 793 4.64 -20.13 -66.61
N THR A 794 5.59 -20.07 -67.55
CA THR A 794 5.48 -20.77 -68.85
C THR A 794 5.54 -22.29 -68.67
N ALA A 795 6.39 -22.79 -67.76
CA ALA A 795 6.50 -24.22 -67.48
C ALA A 795 5.27 -24.79 -66.75
N LYS A 796 4.62 -24.00 -65.87
CA LYS A 796 3.44 -24.44 -65.11
C LYS A 796 2.12 -24.36 -65.89
N TYR A 797 1.99 -23.42 -66.83
CA TYR A 797 0.74 -23.12 -67.54
C TYR A 797 0.88 -23.19 -69.08
N ASP A 798 1.86 -23.94 -69.61
CA ASP A 798 2.24 -24.10 -71.04
C ASP A 798 2.61 -22.81 -71.82
N SER A 799 2.11 -21.65 -71.43
CA SER A 799 2.39 -20.35 -72.04
C SER A 799 2.05 -19.19 -71.10
N LEU A 800 2.78 -18.07 -71.20
CA LEU A 800 2.46 -16.84 -70.47
C LEU A 800 1.00 -16.36 -70.71
N ARG A 801 0.43 -16.62 -71.89
CA ARG A 801 -0.95 -16.24 -72.21
C ARG A 801 -1.98 -17.04 -71.41
N GLN A 802 -1.72 -18.33 -71.16
CA GLN A 802 -2.58 -19.14 -70.31
C GLN A 802 -2.36 -18.84 -68.83
N ALA A 803 -1.11 -18.57 -68.40
CA ALA A 803 -0.82 -18.12 -67.04
C ALA A 803 -1.63 -16.88 -66.64
N VAL A 804 -1.68 -15.85 -67.51
CA VAL A 804 -2.45 -14.60 -67.26
C VAL A 804 -3.97 -14.82 -67.20
N ASN A 805 -4.49 -15.90 -67.79
CA ASN A 805 -5.92 -16.23 -67.69
C ASN A 805 -6.27 -16.98 -66.39
N GLN A 806 -5.29 -17.57 -65.70
CA GLN A 806 -5.47 -18.43 -64.53
C GLN A 806 -4.92 -17.83 -63.23
N VAL A 807 -3.97 -16.90 -63.34
CA VAL A 807 -3.33 -16.19 -62.24
C VAL A 807 -3.77 -14.70 -62.31
N PRO A 808 -4.29 -14.09 -61.23
CA PRO A 808 -4.85 -12.74 -61.25
C PRO A 808 -3.76 -11.65 -61.22
N ILE A 809 -2.89 -11.66 -62.24
CA ILE A 809 -1.75 -10.73 -62.40
C ILE A 809 -1.87 -9.91 -63.69
N GLN A 810 -1.26 -8.72 -63.69
CA GLN A 810 -1.07 -7.98 -64.95
C GLN A 810 -0.15 -8.76 -65.90
N SER A 811 -0.45 -8.71 -67.21
CA SER A 811 0.28 -9.47 -68.22
C SER A 811 1.79 -9.20 -68.20
N PRO A 812 2.65 -10.22 -67.96
CA PRO A 812 4.10 -10.07 -67.93
C PRO A 812 4.72 -9.97 -69.34
N VAL A 813 3.90 -10.03 -70.40
CA VAL A 813 4.32 -10.00 -71.80
C VAL A 813 4.68 -8.56 -72.20
N GLY A 814 5.93 -8.33 -72.60
CA GLY A 814 6.41 -7.04 -73.08
C GLY A 814 6.72 -5.98 -72.01
N VAL A 815 6.46 -6.26 -70.72
CA VAL A 815 6.78 -5.34 -69.62
C VAL A 815 8.19 -5.59 -69.05
N LYS A 816 8.90 -4.49 -68.79
CA LYS A 816 10.24 -4.44 -68.17
C LYS A 816 10.24 -4.44 -66.63
N SER A 817 9.07 -4.40 -66.01
CA SER A 817 8.91 -4.41 -64.55
C SER A 817 7.55 -5.00 -64.18
N MET A 818 7.42 -5.51 -62.96
CA MET A 818 6.21 -6.13 -62.41
C MET A 818 5.90 -5.50 -61.05
N SER A 819 4.62 -5.34 -60.65
CA SER A 819 4.32 -4.84 -59.30
C SER A 819 4.66 -5.87 -58.23
N LEU A 820 4.96 -5.44 -56.99
CA LEU A 820 5.18 -6.35 -55.86
C LEU A 820 3.94 -7.22 -55.62
N LYS A 821 2.73 -6.66 -55.77
CA LYS A 821 1.48 -7.42 -55.73
C LYS A 821 1.44 -8.53 -56.79
N ASP A 822 1.75 -8.20 -58.04
CA ASP A 822 1.74 -9.18 -59.13
C ASP A 822 2.80 -10.27 -58.89
N LEU A 823 3.98 -9.89 -58.40
CA LEU A 823 5.10 -10.79 -58.14
C LEU A 823 4.80 -11.76 -56.98
N LYS A 824 4.30 -11.26 -55.84
CA LYS A 824 3.81 -12.08 -54.71
C LYS A 824 2.74 -13.07 -55.17
N THR A 825 1.79 -12.59 -55.98
CA THR A 825 0.70 -13.40 -56.56
C THR A 825 1.24 -14.50 -57.49
N ALA A 826 2.19 -14.18 -58.37
CA ALA A 826 2.83 -15.13 -59.27
C ALA A 826 3.61 -16.22 -58.51
N ILE A 827 4.41 -15.84 -57.51
CA ILE A 827 5.19 -16.76 -56.66
C ILE A 827 4.26 -17.71 -55.88
N SER A 828 3.20 -17.17 -55.26
CA SER A 828 2.17 -17.96 -54.58
C SER A 828 1.49 -18.97 -55.53
N HIS A 829 1.04 -18.53 -56.71
CA HIS A 829 0.43 -19.41 -57.71
C HIS A 829 1.40 -20.43 -58.31
N LEU A 830 2.72 -20.17 -58.32
CA LEU A 830 3.73 -21.14 -58.70
C LEU A 830 3.92 -22.22 -57.61
N GLY A 831 3.62 -21.92 -56.35
CA GLY A 831 3.94 -22.77 -55.20
C GLY A 831 5.39 -22.59 -54.72
N LEU A 832 5.95 -21.40 -54.96
CA LEU A 832 7.30 -21.01 -54.56
C LEU A 832 7.24 -20.21 -53.25
N ASP A 833 8.29 -20.31 -52.45
CA ASP A 833 8.43 -19.58 -51.20
C ASP A 833 8.78 -18.10 -51.45
N TRP A 834 8.05 -17.18 -50.82
CA TRP A 834 8.30 -15.74 -50.93
C TRP A 834 9.64 -15.34 -50.28
N ASP A 835 9.99 -15.92 -49.13
CA ASP A 835 11.17 -15.52 -48.37
C ASP A 835 12.49 -15.90 -49.05
N THR A 836 12.47 -16.96 -49.86
CA THR A 836 13.56 -17.33 -50.76
C THR A 836 13.68 -16.37 -51.95
N TRP A 837 12.56 -15.92 -52.54
CA TRP A 837 12.56 -15.15 -53.79
C TRP A 837 12.69 -13.63 -53.59
N LYS A 838 12.18 -13.08 -52.48
CA LYS A 838 12.28 -11.64 -52.17
C LYS A 838 13.75 -11.19 -52.05
N LYS A 839 14.62 -12.09 -51.58
CA LYS A 839 16.08 -11.90 -51.46
C LYS A 839 16.82 -11.68 -52.78
N ASN A 840 16.17 -11.83 -53.93
CA ASN A 840 16.72 -11.53 -55.26
C ASN A 840 16.28 -10.16 -55.81
N ILE A 841 15.42 -9.42 -55.10
CA ILE A 841 14.95 -8.09 -55.52
C ILE A 841 16.04 -7.06 -55.19
N ARG A 842 16.49 -6.30 -56.18
CA ARG A 842 17.51 -5.24 -56.02
C ARG A 842 17.10 -3.91 -56.62
N ILE A 843 16.26 -3.89 -57.64
CA ILE A 843 15.85 -2.68 -58.34
C ILE A 843 14.34 -2.49 -58.22
N VAL A 844 13.95 -1.54 -57.38
CA VAL A 844 12.55 -1.20 -57.07
C VAL A 844 12.22 0.24 -57.43
N GLY A 845 10.97 0.52 -57.75
CA GLY A 845 10.57 1.88 -58.11
C GLY A 845 9.08 2.11 -58.25
N HIS A 846 8.71 3.36 -58.48
CA HIS A 846 7.34 3.75 -58.81
C HIS A 846 7.35 4.69 -60.02
N GLY A 847 6.43 4.47 -60.96
CA GLY A 847 6.42 5.15 -62.26
C GLY A 847 7.69 4.86 -63.06
N ALA A 848 8.39 5.92 -63.48
CA ALA A 848 9.66 5.84 -64.23
C ALA A 848 10.92 5.91 -63.33
N SER A 849 10.76 5.95 -61.99
CA SER A 849 11.83 6.21 -61.03
C SER A 849 12.21 4.95 -60.27
N PHE A 850 13.27 4.26 -60.74
CA PHE A 850 13.83 3.06 -60.12
C PHE A 850 15.10 3.35 -59.32
N VAL A 851 15.26 2.66 -58.18
CA VAL A 851 16.32 2.83 -57.18
C VAL A 851 16.90 1.43 -56.91
N GLN A 852 18.22 1.32 -56.86
CA GLN A 852 18.86 0.13 -56.30
C GLN A 852 18.76 0.21 -54.78
N ILE A 853 18.19 -0.82 -54.14
CA ILE A 853 18.13 -0.95 -52.68
C ILE A 853 19.34 -1.73 -52.16
N PRO A 854 19.81 -1.44 -50.92
CA PRO A 854 20.81 -2.27 -50.26
C PRO A 854 20.24 -3.66 -49.93
N ASP A 855 21.12 -4.64 -49.71
CA ASP A 855 20.74 -6.03 -49.45
C ASP A 855 19.96 -6.18 -48.13
N GLU A 856 20.31 -5.41 -47.09
CA GLU A 856 19.70 -5.42 -45.76
C GLU A 856 19.55 -3.98 -45.22
N LEU A 857 18.73 -3.79 -44.17
CA LEU A 857 18.77 -2.56 -43.37
C LEU A 857 20.04 -2.57 -42.50
N ASP A 858 20.76 -1.46 -42.41
CA ASP A 858 22.02 -1.39 -41.65
C ASP A 858 22.08 -0.19 -40.68
N ALA A 859 23.16 -0.16 -39.88
CA ALA A 859 23.45 0.90 -38.93
C ALA A 859 23.60 2.29 -39.59
N GLU A 860 24.13 2.36 -40.82
CA GLU A 860 24.36 3.63 -41.52
C GLU A 860 23.03 4.26 -41.98
N LEU A 861 22.11 3.44 -42.48
CA LEU A 861 20.75 3.85 -42.81
C LEU A 861 20.03 4.42 -41.59
N PHE A 862 20.07 3.72 -40.45
CA PHE A 862 19.43 4.22 -39.23
C PHE A 862 20.09 5.49 -38.68
N TYR A 863 21.42 5.63 -38.76
CA TYR A 863 22.11 6.87 -38.44
C TYR A 863 21.66 8.04 -39.35
N MET A 864 21.55 7.80 -40.67
CA MET A 864 21.03 8.79 -41.60
C MET A 864 19.55 9.16 -41.32
N VAL A 865 18.72 8.17 -40.97
CA VAL A 865 17.32 8.41 -40.53
C VAL A 865 17.30 9.24 -39.25
N GLY A 866 18.25 9.04 -38.33
CA GLY A 866 18.42 9.88 -37.13
C GLY A 866 18.83 11.33 -37.44
N LEU A 867 19.71 11.54 -38.42
CA LEU A 867 20.04 12.90 -38.91
C LEU A 867 18.87 13.57 -39.62
N ILE A 868 18.03 12.81 -40.34
CA ILE A 868 16.77 13.32 -40.89
C ILE A 868 15.76 13.64 -39.77
N ALA A 869 15.86 12.92 -38.64
CA ALA A 869 14.97 13.09 -37.49
C ALA A 869 15.26 14.34 -36.64
N SER A 870 16.46 14.90 -36.73
CA SER A 870 16.87 16.15 -36.09
C SER A 870 16.77 17.34 -37.06
N ASP A 871 17.88 17.67 -37.74
CA ASP A 871 18.00 18.84 -38.63
C ASP A 871 17.43 18.61 -40.06
N GLY A 872 16.60 17.58 -40.22
CA GLY A 872 16.01 17.18 -41.50
C GLY A 872 14.54 17.53 -41.67
N SER A 873 14.04 17.37 -42.89
CA SER A 873 12.60 17.37 -43.15
C SER A 873 12.25 16.52 -44.36
N ILE A 874 11.11 15.83 -44.30
CA ILE A 874 10.56 15.04 -45.41
C ILE A 874 9.28 15.73 -45.90
N THR A 875 9.20 16.05 -47.19
CA THR A 875 8.00 16.64 -47.81
C THR A 875 7.44 15.72 -48.89
N LYS A 876 6.21 15.24 -48.69
CA LYS A 876 5.47 14.39 -49.62
C LYS A 876 4.60 15.26 -50.54
N ARG A 877 4.93 15.32 -51.84
CA ARG A 877 4.26 16.17 -52.86
C ARG A 877 3.23 15.43 -53.71
N GLY A 878 3.29 14.10 -53.68
CA GLY A 878 2.36 13.17 -54.32
C GLY A 878 2.48 11.81 -53.63
N ARG A 879 1.74 10.78 -54.08
CA ARG A 879 1.60 9.49 -53.37
C ARG A 879 2.95 8.89 -52.91
N TYR A 880 3.97 8.93 -53.76
CA TYR A 880 5.34 8.51 -53.44
C TYR A 880 6.42 9.52 -53.88
N GLU A 881 6.07 10.81 -53.97
CA GLU A 881 7.04 11.87 -54.29
C GLU A 881 7.58 12.49 -53.00
N TYR A 882 8.61 11.87 -52.43
CA TYR A 882 9.28 12.33 -51.22
C TYR A 882 10.50 13.17 -51.57
N HIS A 883 10.45 14.44 -51.17
CA HIS A 883 11.61 15.32 -51.07
C HIS A 883 12.20 15.17 -49.68
N ILE A 884 13.51 14.93 -49.60
CA ILE A 884 14.23 14.75 -48.35
C ILE A 884 15.26 15.85 -48.25
N ASP A 885 15.22 16.59 -47.15
CA ASP A 885 16.09 17.72 -46.84
C ASP A 885 16.87 17.42 -45.55
N PHE A 886 18.14 17.81 -45.51
CA PHE A 886 18.98 17.88 -44.29
C PHE A 886 19.73 19.21 -44.30
N VAL A 887 19.64 20.00 -43.22
CA VAL A 887 20.10 21.40 -43.19
C VAL A 887 20.95 21.64 -41.95
N ASN A 888 22.28 21.62 -42.08
CA ASN A 888 23.19 21.76 -40.93
C ASN A 888 24.25 22.86 -41.13
N THR A 889 24.86 23.30 -40.02
CA THR A 889 26.00 24.24 -40.01
C THR A 889 27.34 23.56 -39.76
N ASP A 890 27.36 22.30 -39.29
CA ASP A 890 28.56 21.47 -39.20
C ASP A 890 28.84 20.78 -40.55
N GLU A 891 30.06 20.96 -41.05
CA GLU A 891 30.48 20.42 -42.35
C GLU A 891 30.77 18.91 -42.28
N ALA A 892 31.24 18.40 -41.15
CA ALA A 892 31.56 16.98 -41.00
C ALA A 892 30.28 16.13 -41.04
N LEU A 893 29.20 16.59 -40.39
CA LEU A 893 27.89 15.93 -40.46
C LEU A 893 27.33 15.92 -41.89
N GLY A 894 27.48 17.02 -42.63
CA GLY A 894 27.09 17.08 -44.03
C GLY A 894 27.91 16.17 -44.96
N GLN A 895 29.20 15.96 -44.65
CA GLN A 895 30.07 15.03 -45.37
C GLN A 895 29.71 13.56 -45.06
N GLU A 896 29.44 13.22 -43.80
CA GLU A 896 28.93 11.90 -43.39
C GLU A 896 27.59 11.59 -44.06
N PHE A 897 26.61 12.51 -44.00
CA PHE A 897 25.32 12.37 -44.67
C PHE A 897 25.47 12.12 -46.18
N THR A 898 26.38 12.84 -46.84
CA THR A 898 26.68 12.66 -48.27
C THR A 898 27.30 11.29 -48.56
N THR A 899 28.20 10.83 -47.70
CA THR A 899 28.89 9.54 -47.83
C THR A 899 27.90 8.39 -47.72
N ILE A 900 27.11 8.37 -46.64
CA ILE A 900 26.12 7.35 -46.35
C ILE A 900 25.03 7.31 -47.44
N TYR A 901 24.48 8.47 -47.83
CA TYR A 901 23.47 8.52 -48.89
C TYR A 901 23.98 7.97 -50.23
N THR A 902 25.24 8.27 -50.58
CA THR A 902 25.86 7.80 -51.83
C THR A 902 26.15 6.30 -51.79
N HIS A 903 26.45 5.75 -50.61
CA HIS A 903 26.66 4.32 -50.40
C HIS A 903 25.35 3.52 -50.50
N LEU A 904 24.31 3.95 -49.77
CA LEU A 904 23.02 3.26 -49.68
C LEU A 904 22.17 3.38 -50.95
N PHE A 905 22.30 4.47 -51.71
CA PHE A 905 21.50 4.74 -52.91
C PHE A 905 22.39 5.07 -54.12
N PRO A 906 23.20 4.10 -54.61
CA PRO A 906 24.11 4.33 -55.72
C PRO A 906 23.37 4.82 -56.97
N GLY A 907 23.96 5.79 -57.67
CA GLY A 907 23.37 6.41 -58.85
C GLY A 907 22.26 7.44 -58.58
N ARG A 908 21.82 7.66 -57.33
CA ARG A 908 20.89 8.75 -56.98
C ARG A 908 21.64 10.04 -56.64
N LYS A 909 21.29 11.13 -57.33
CA LYS A 909 21.89 12.45 -57.10
C LYS A 909 21.38 13.06 -55.79
N LEU A 910 22.27 13.17 -54.80
CA LEU A 910 22.15 14.16 -53.72
C LEU A 910 22.62 15.53 -54.24
N SER A 911 21.85 16.58 -53.98
CA SER A 911 22.21 17.95 -54.35
C SER A 911 22.55 18.76 -53.10
N VAL A 912 23.53 19.66 -53.19
CA VAL A 912 23.97 20.50 -52.07
C VAL A 912 23.85 21.96 -52.48
N ALA A 913 23.15 22.76 -51.68
CA ALA A 913 23.06 24.21 -51.80
C ALA A 913 23.63 24.88 -50.55
N VAL A 914 24.19 26.08 -50.71
CA VAL A 914 24.53 26.96 -49.60
C VAL A 914 23.36 27.93 -49.41
N LYS A 915 22.79 27.99 -48.21
CA LYS A 915 21.82 29.05 -47.87
C LYS A 915 22.58 30.35 -47.63
N SER A 916 22.17 31.41 -48.34
CA SER A 916 22.74 32.76 -48.21
C SER A 916 22.52 33.35 -46.82
N GLU A 917 23.23 34.43 -46.48
CA GLU A 917 23.09 35.19 -45.22
C GLU A 917 21.73 35.91 -45.05
N GLU A 918 20.73 35.54 -45.85
CA GLU A 918 19.42 36.17 -45.84
C GLU A 918 18.69 35.92 -44.50
N PRO A 919 18.12 36.98 -43.89
CA PRO A 919 17.41 36.82 -42.63
C PRO A 919 16.18 35.94 -42.81
N SER A 920 16.10 34.85 -42.06
CA SER A 920 14.93 33.98 -41.99
C SER A 920 14.05 34.39 -40.81
N THR A 921 12.76 34.03 -40.83
CA THR A 921 11.83 34.37 -39.74
C THR A 921 11.34 33.10 -39.06
N ILE A 922 11.54 32.99 -37.75
CA ILE A 922 11.05 31.90 -36.89
C ILE A 922 10.20 32.55 -35.80
N ASP A 923 8.91 32.21 -35.73
CA ASP A 923 7.93 32.77 -34.78
C ASP A 923 7.98 34.29 -34.64
N GLY A 924 8.04 34.99 -35.78
CA GLY A 924 8.11 36.45 -35.85
C GLY A 924 9.48 37.06 -35.51
N ARG A 925 10.46 36.26 -35.05
CA ARG A 925 11.84 36.71 -34.83
C ARG A 925 12.66 36.57 -36.12
N VAL A 926 13.34 37.65 -36.49
CA VAL A 926 14.27 37.67 -37.61
C VAL A 926 15.62 37.09 -37.16
N VAL A 927 15.98 35.92 -37.71
CA VAL A 927 17.21 35.18 -37.42
C VAL A 927 18.17 35.34 -38.59
N LYS A 928 19.37 35.87 -38.32
CA LYS A 928 20.49 35.89 -39.28
C LYS A 928 21.42 34.71 -39.01
N PRO A 929 21.80 33.90 -40.01
CA PRO A 929 22.80 32.86 -39.83
C PRO A 929 24.15 33.46 -39.42
N THR A 930 24.74 32.98 -38.32
CA THR A 930 26.08 33.38 -37.84
C THR A 930 27.20 32.43 -38.31
N LYS A 931 26.82 31.35 -38.99
CA LYS A 931 27.68 30.34 -39.60
C LYS A 931 27.13 29.97 -40.97
N LEU A 932 28.02 29.51 -41.85
CA LEU A 932 27.64 28.98 -43.16
C LEU A 932 26.70 27.78 -42.99
N CYS A 933 25.56 27.79 -43.67
CA CYS A 933 24.56 26.73 -43.59
C CYS A 933 24.45 26.00 -44.93
N ARG A 934 24.56 24.66 -44.90
CA ARG A 934 24.48 23.79 -46.08
C ARG A 934 23.18 23.00 -46.06
N HIS A 935 22.52 22.96 -47.21
CA HIS A 935 21.26 22.28 -47.44
C HIS A 935 21.48 21.13 -48.43
N TYR A 936 21.39 19.91 -47.93
CA TYR A 936 21.48 18.66 -48.67
C TYR A 936 20.06 18.23 -49.01
N TYR A 937 19.77 17.94 -50.28
CA TYR A 937 18.44 17.54 -50.70
C TYR A 937 18.40 16.51 -51.84
N ALA A 938 17.44 15.60 -51.78
CA ALA A 938 17.22 14.55 -52.78
C ALA A 938 15.74 14.17 -52.94
N ASN A 939 15.40 13.64 -54.12
CA ASN A 939 14.12 12.96 -54.36
C ASN A 939 14.35 11.43 -54.29
N ASN A 940 13.97 10.81 -53.18
CA ASN A 940 14.16 9.38 -52.97
C ASN A 940 12.87 8.73 -52.42
N PRO A 941 12.11 7.99 -53.26
CA PRO A 941 10.85 7.39 -52.84
C PRO A 941 11.03 6.25 -51.84
N VAL A 942 12.15 5.50 -51.92
CA VAL A 942 12.39 4.37 -51.03
C VAL A 942 12.77 4.86 -49.63
N LEU A 943 13.72 5.80 -49.52
CA LEU A 943 14.08 6.38 -48.23
C LEU A 943 12.89 7.12 -47.58
N GLY A 944 12.05 7.80 -48.37
CA GLY A 944 10.83 8.42 -47.86
C GLY A 944 9.83 7.41 -47.28
N VAL A 945 9.64 6.26 -47.93
CA VAL A 945 8.80 5.16 -47.43
C VAL A 945 9.41 4.51 -46.18
N ILE A 946 10.74 4.29 -46.12
CA ILE A 946 11.44 3.76 -44.94
C ILE A 946 11.24 4.68 -43.74
N CYS A 947 11.41 6.00 -43.92
CA CYS A 947 11.16 6.98 -42.88
C CYS A 947 9.69 6.99 -42.43
N GLU A 948 8.72 6.98 -43.36
CA GLU A 948 7.29 6.91 -43.04
C GLU A 948 6.93 5.64 -42.26
N HIS A 949 7.52 4.50 -42.66
CA HIS A 949 7.33 3.22 -41.99
C HIS A 949 7.75 3.28 -40.53
N PHE A 950 8.96 3.78 -40.23
CA PHE A 950 9.49 3.92 -38.87
C PHE A 950 9.01 5.17 -38.11
N GLY A 951 7.97 5.87 -38.59
CA GLY A 951 7.29 6.93 -37.84
C GLY A 951 7.99 8.29 -37.82
N ILE A 952 8.85 8.56 -38.81
CA ILE A 952 9.54 9.84 -39.02
C ILE A 952 8.58 10.87 -39.64
N GLN A 953 8.60 12.10 -39.13
CA GLN A 953 7.62 13.14 -39.50
C GLN A 953 7.64 13.51 -40.99
N ILE A 954 6.45 13.60 -41.60
CA ILE A 954 6.24 14.13 -42.95
C ILE A 954 5.54 15.48 -42.89
N GLY A 955 6.16 16.50 -43.49
CA GLY A 955 5.67 17.88 -43.52
C GLY A 955 5.70 18.58 -42.16
N LYS A 956 5.10 19.76 -42.07
CA LYS A 956 5.13 20.62 -40.86
C LYS A 956 4.01 20.35 -39.83
N LYS A 957 3.30 19.22 -39.91
CA LYS A 957 2.06 18.97 -39.16
C LYS A 957 1.87 17.53 -38.62
N GLY A 958 2.87 16.67 -38.74
CA GLY A 958 2.80 15.29 -38.24
C GLY A 958 3.44 15.12 -36.87
N GLU A 959 2.93 14.18 -36.08
CA GLU A 959 3.55 13.68 -34.84
C GLU A 959 4.56 12.56 -35.18
N TRP A 960 5.50 12.28 -34.28
CA TRP A 960 6.51 11.23 -34.48
C TRP A 960 6.09 9.95 -33.76
N HIS A 961 6.08 8.83 -34.47
CA HIS A 961 5.63 7.54 -33.94
C HIS A 961 6.80 6.54 -33.86
N LEU A 962 7.83 6.91 -33.10
CA LEU A 962 9.08 6.15 -32.97
C LEU A 962 8.91 4.78 -32.28
N GLY A 963 7.74 4.47 -31.69
CA GLY A 963 7.46 3.18 -31.05
C GLY A 963 7.67 1.96 -31.95
N LYS A 964 7.53 2.12 -33.26
CA LYS A 964 7.82 1.08 -34.26
C LYS A 964 9.29 0.66 -34.35
N MET A 965 10.21 1.46 -33.82
CA MET A 965 11.65 1.13 -33.79
C MET A 965 12.02 0.23 -32.60
N VAL A 966 11.11 -0.02 -31.65
CA VAL A 966 11.43 -0.72 -30.39
C VAL A 966 11.92 -2.16 -30.64
N ASN A 967 11.33 -2.89 -31.59
CA ASN A 967 11.70 -4.26 -31.93
C ASN A 967 12.97 -4.41 -32.79
N LEU A 968 13.61 -3.30 -33.21
CA LEU A 968 14.83 -3.36 -34.01
C LEU A 968 16.03 -3.89 -33.20
N PRO A 969 17.08 -4.39 -33.89
CA PRO A 969 18.40 -4.63 -33.31
C PRO A 969 18.93 -3.44 -32.51
N LYS A 970 19.50 -3.71 -31.32
CA LYS A 970 20.06 -2.70 -30.42
C LYS A 970 21.08 -1.78 -31.12
N GLU A 971 21.83 -2.30 -32.11
CA GLU A 971 22.77 -1.53 -32.95
C GLU A 971 22.08 -0.48 -33.85
N TYR A 972 20.94 -0.83 -34.44
CA TYR A 972 20.17 0.09 -35.29
C TYR A 972 19.53 1.19 -34.45
N ILE A 973 18.99 0.83 -33.28
CA ILE A 973 18.45 1.79 -32.30
C ILE A 973 19.56 2.75 -31.82
N ALA A 974 20.73 2.23 -31.45
CA ALA A 974 21.87 3.04 -31.04
C ALA A 974 22.35 3.99 -32.16
N SER A 975 22.35 3.52 -33.41
CA SER A 975 22.74 4.32 -34.57
C SER A 975 21.72 5.41 -34.90
N PHE A 976 20.42 5.12 -34.84
CA PHE A 976 19.36 6.13 -34.96
C PHE A 976 19.48 7.21 -33.88
N ILE A 977 19.65 6.80 -32.61
CA ILE A 977 19.88 7.72 -31.49
C ILE A 977 21.17 8.53 -31.70
N ALA A 978 22.24 7.96 -32.25
CA ALA A 978 23.46 8.69 -32.58
C ALA A 978 23.22 9.77 -33.64
N GLY A 979 22.43 9.50 -34.68
CA GLY A 979 22.07 10.51 -35.69
C GLY A 979 21.25 11.66 -35.10
N LEU A 980 20.21 11.33 -34.32
CA LEU A 980 19.37 12.31 -33.63
C LEU A 980 20.20 13.14 -32.62
N PHE A 981 21.10 12.49 -31.89
CA PHE A 981 22.02 13.14 -30.97
C PHE A 981 23.04 14.04 -31.66
N ASP A 982 23.53 13.64 -32.82
CA ASP A 982 24.55 14.38 -33.57
C ASP A 982 23.98 15.63 -34.24
N GLY A 983 22.71 15.65 -34.63
CA GLY A 983 21.99 16.90 -34.94
C GLY A 983 21.63 17.70 -33.68
N ASP A 984 20.47 17.41 -33.10
CA ASP A 984 19.82 18.22 -32.05
C ASP A 984 20.26 17.93 -30.61
N GLY A 985 20.93 16.80 -30.38
CA GLY A 985 21.40 16.43 -29.03
C GLY A 985 22.50 17.35 -28.49
N SER A 986 22.65 17.36 -27.17
CA SER A 986 23.71 18.10 -26.48
C SER A 986 24.36 17.28 -25.38
N VAL A 987 25.64 17.52 -25.13
CA VAL A 987 26.36 17.00 -23.96
C VAL A 987 27.38 18.02 -23.49
N ARG A 988 27.54 18.16 -22.18
CA ARG A 988 28.54 19.05 -21.56
C ARG A 988 28.96 18.53 -20.19
N ILE A 989 30.19 18.88 -19.81
CA ILE A 989 30.75 18.63 -18.48
C ILE A 989 30.89 19.99 -17.79
N ARG A 990 30.42 20.09 -16.54
CA ARG A 990 30.54 21.28 -15.69
C ARG A 990 31.46 20.99 -14.51
N ASN A 991 32.59 21.67 -14.48
CA ASN A 991 33.54 21.60 -13.38
C ASN A 991 33.15 22.66 -12.35
N TYR A 992 32.67 22.23 -11.18
CA TYR A 992 32.37 23.12 -10.05
C TYR A 992 33.59 23.14 -9.13
N ALA A 993 34.19 24.31 -8.90
CA ALA A 993 35.55 24.44 -8.35
C ALA A 993 35.81 23.77 -6.98
N ASP A 994 34.77 23.44 -6.22
CA ASP A 994 34.82 22.74 -4.93
C ASP A 994 33.84 21.55 -4.83
N LYS A 995 33.37 21.00 -5.96
CA LYS A 995 32.42 19.86 -6.03
C LYS A 995 32.83 18.85 -7.10
N TRP A 996 32.09 17.73 -7.18
CA TRP A 996 32.22 16.73 -8.26
C TRP A 996 31.88 17.31 -9.64
N ASP A 997 32.51 16.75 -10.67
CA ASP A 997 32.29 17.12 -12.07
C ASP A 997 30.92 16.61 -12.53
N VAL A 998 30.03 17.52 -12.94
CA VAL A 998 28.66 17.17 -13.35
C VAL A 998 28.58 17.13 -14.87
N ALA A 999 28.42 15.93 -15.43
CA ALA A 999 28.10 15.73 -16.83
C ALA A 999 26.58 15.65 -17.03
N GLU A 1000 26.09 16.33 -18.07
CA GLU A 1000 24.69 16.28 -18.50
C GLU A 1000 24.62 16.10 -20.02
N GLY A 1001 23.76 15.21 -20.47
CA GLY A 1001 23.42 15.05 -21.89
C GLY A 1001 21.91 15.05 -22.07
N TYR A 1002 21.44 15.54 -23.21
CA TYR A 1002 20.01 15.49 -23.53
C TYR A 1002 19.76 15.39 -25.04
N LEU A 1003 18.64 14.75 -25.37
CA LEU A 1003 18.04 14.75 -26.70
C LEU A 1003 16.85 15.72 -26.70
N CYS A 1004 16.61 16.41 -27.81
CA CYS A 1004 15.47 17.32 -27.98
C CYS A 1004 14.50 16.74 -29.01
N ILE A 1005 13.19 16.86 -28.77
CA ILE A 1005 12.15 16.56 -29.74
C ILE A 1005 10.92 17.44 -29.48
N SER A 1006 10.11 17.75 -30.49
CA SER A 1006 9.00 18.71 -30.36
C SER A 1006 7.75 18.11 -29.69
N ASP A 1007 7.59 16.79 -29.71
CA ASP A 1007 6.37 16.08 -29.28
C ASP A 1007 6.55 15.24 -28.00
N GLU A 1008 5.47 15.08 -27.21
CA GLU A 1008 5.48 14.33 -25.95
C GLU A 1008 5.50 12.81 -26.17
N SER A 1009 4.67 12.27 -27.08
CA SER A 1009 4.65 10.83 -27.36
C SER A 1009 5.97 10.40 -28.00
N ALA A 1010 6.51 11.21 -28.90
CA ALA A 1010 7.85 11.06 -29.46
C ALA A 1010 8.95 10.98 -28.38
N ALA A 1011 8.89 11.85 -27.36
CA ALA A 1011 9.83 11.83 -26.25
C ALA A 1011 9.70 10.56 -25.38
N ARG A 1012 8.47 10.06 -25.20
CA ARG A 1012 8.19 8.78 -24.50
C ARG A 1012 8.70 7.58 -25.30
N HIS A 1013 8.44 7.53 -26.61
CA HIS A 1013 9.01 6.52 -27.49
C HIS A 1013 10.54 6.55 -27.49
N LEU A 1014 11.16 7.73 -27.53
CA LEU A 1014 12.61 7.88 -27.42
C LEU A 1014 13.15 7.39 -26.06
N GLN A 1015 12.39 7.58 -24.97
CA GLN A 1015 12.69 6.98 -23.67
C GLN A 1015 12.64 5.44 -23.72
N LEU A 1016 11.68 4.83 -24.42
CA LEU A 1016 11.62 3.37 -24.62
C LEU A 1016 12.80 2.85 -25.45
N LEU A 1017 13.22 3.57 -26.49
CA LEU A 1017 14.41 3.25 -27.29
C LEU A 1017 15.70 3.33 -26.47
N LEU A 1018 15.80 4.26 -25.51
CA LEU A 1018 16.90 4.28 -24.54
C LEU A 1018 16.85 3.10 -23.57
N LYS A 1019 15.65 2.67 -23.11
CA LYS A 1019 15.49 1.48 -22.26
C LYS A 1019 15.89 0.18 -22.97
N ARG A 1020 15.74 0.07 -24.30
CA ARG A 1020 16.29 -1.04 -25.11
C ARG A 1020 17.82 -1.15 -25.02
N LEU A 1021 18.50 -0.05 -24.69
CA LEU A 1021 19.95 0.05 -24.51
C LEU A 1021 20.38 0.08 -23.04
N GLY A 1022 19.45 -0.18 -22.09
CA GLY A 1022 19.70 -0.13 -20.66
C GLY A 1022 19.88 1.29 -20.09
N ILE A 1023 19.36 2.32 -20.76
CA ILE A 1023 19.50 3.73 -20.40
C ILE A 1023 18.15 4.29 -19.97
N VAL A 1024 18.06 4.82 -18.75
CA VAL A 1024 16.88 5.56 -18.27
C VAL A 1024 17.09 7.06 -18.54
N GLY A 1025 16.36 7.59 -19.52
CA GLY A 1025 16.26 9.04 -19.78
C GLY A 1025 15.10 9.68 -19.03
N ASN A 1026 15.26 10.90 -18.52
CA ASN A 1026 14.19 11.65 -17.85
C ASN A 1026 13.47 12.56 -18.84
N VAL A 1027 12.16 12.39 -19.04
CA VAL A 1027 11.37 13.19 -19.98
C VAL A 1027 10.90 14.48 -19.31
N ARG A 1028 11.26 15.64 -19.88
CA ARG A 1028 10.95 16.96 -19.31
C ARG A 1028 10.60 17.99 -20.38
N LYS A 1029 9.51 18.74 -20.17
CA LYS A 1029 9.13 19.86 -21.04
C LYS A 1029 10.05 21.08 -20.82
N SER A 1030 10.52 21.69 -21.91
CA SER A 1030 11.41 22.85 -21.92
C SER A 1030 10.96 23.81 -23.04
N ASP A 1031 10.10 24.77 -22.68
CA ASP A 1031 9.48 25.73 -23.61
C ASP A 1031 8.73 25.03 -24.76
N ALA A 1032 9.28 25.10 -25.99
CA ALA A 1032 8.69 24.56 -27.21
C ALA A 1032 9.13 23.12 -27.55
N VAL A 1033 10.01 22.51 -26.74
CA VAL A 1033 10.51 21.14 -26.96
C VAL A 1033 10.45 20.30 -25.67
N TRP A 1034 10.38 18.99 -25.85
CA TRP A 1034 10.65 18.00 -24.82
C TRP A 1034 12.12 17.60 -24.86
N LYS A 1035 12.72 17.49 -23.68
CA LYS A 1035 14.06 16.98 -23.47
C LYS A 1035 14.00 15.60 -22.86
N VAL A 1036 14.84 14.70 -23.35
CA VAL A 1036 15.13 13.42 -22.69
C VAL A 1036 16.52 13.57 -22.07
N GLU A 1037 16.56 13.91 -20.78
CA GLU A 1037 17.76 14.29 -20.02
C GLU A 1037 18.42 13.06 -19.38
N MET A 1038 19.75 12.96 -19.48
CA MET A 1038 20.57 11.84 -19.00
C MET A 1038 21.73 12.35 -18.15
N HIS A 1039 21.96 11.70 -17.02
CA HIS A 1039 22.97 12.05 -16.02
C HIS A 1039 23.68 10.79 -15.51
N GLY A 1040 24.71 10.97 -14.67
CA GLY A 1040 25.27 9.89 -13.85
C GLY A 1040 25.62 8.61 -14.62
N SER A 1041 25.09 7.48 -14.13
CA SER A 1041 25.34 6.16 -14.71
C SER A 1041 24.72 6.02 -16.11
N ASN A 1042 23.51 6.54 -16.30
CA ASN A 1042 22.77 6.52 -17.57
C ASN A 1042 23.53 7.25 -18.68
N LEU A 1043 24.14 8.41 -18.38
CA LEU A 1043 24.96 9.15 -19.35
C LEU A 1043 26.29 8.44 -19.68
N SER A 1044 26.87 7.71 -18.72
CA SER A 1044 28.04 6.86 -18.98
C SER A 1044 27.70 5.70 -19.91
N THR A 1045 26.57 5.02 -19.69
CA THR A 1045 26.06 3.96 -20.58
C THR A 1045 25.72 4.52 -21.97
N PHE A 1046 25.06 5.68 -22.06
CA PHE A 1046 24.84 6.39 -23.32
C PHE A 1046 26.16 6.66 -24.04
N ALA A 1047 27.14 7.24 -23.33
CA ALA A 1047 28.46 7.50 -23.89
C ALA A 1047 29.14 6.21 -24.36
N ALA A 1048 28.91 5.07 -23.69
CA ALA A 1048 29.47 3.76 -24.02
C ALA A 1048 28.84 3.11 -25.27
N VAL A 1049 27.53 3.17 -25.42
CA VAL A 1049 26.75 2.44 -26.44
C VAL A 1049 26.49 3.27 -27.71
N ILE A 1050 26.36 4.59 -27.62
CA ILE A 1050 25.93 5.43 -28.75
C ILE A 1050 27.11 5.82 -29.66
N PRO A 1051 27.12 5.42 -30.97
CA PRO A 1051 28.22 5.67 -31.90
C PRO A 1051 28.17 7.07 -32.55
N SER A 1052 28.24 8.14 -31.75
CA SER A 1052 28.32 9.53 -32.23
C SER A 1052 29.48 9.73 -33.22
N LYS A 1053 29.18 10.23 -34.43
CA LYS A 1053 30.17 10.63 -35.44
C LYS A 1053 30.53 12.12 -35.34
N HIS A 1054 29.69 12.97 -34.73
CA HIS A 1054 29.99 14.41 -34.55
C HIS A 1054 31.30 14.63 -33.76
N PRO A 1055 32.32 15.32 -34.32
CA PRO A 1055 33.65 15.39 -33.70
C PRO A 1055 33.68 15.97 -32.27
N GLN A 1056 32.93 17.05 -32.01
CA GLN A 1056 32.90 17.71 -30.70
C GLN A 1056 32.13 16.87 -29.67
N LYS A 1057 30.93 16.39 -30.01
CA LYS A 1057 30.11 15.57 -29.11
C LYS A 1057 30.82 14.26 -28.76
N ARG A 1058 31.43 13.60 -29.74
CA ARG A 1058 32.27 12.39 -29.56
C ARG A 1058 33.46 12.63 -28.62
N ALA A 1059 34.12 13.78 -28.68
CA ALA A 1059 35.19 14.13 -27.76
C ALA A 1059 34.67 14.24 -26.32
N VAL A 1060 33.58 14.98 -26.10
CA VAL A 1060 32.98 15.12 -24.76
C VAL A 1060 32.46 13.78 -24.22
N LEU A 1061 31.84 12.93 -25.05
CA LEU A 1061 31.42 11.58 -24.63
C LEU A 1061 32.61 10.69 -24.24
N LYS A 1062 33.76 10.83 -24.92
CA LYS A 1062 35.01 10.14 -24.54
C LYS A 1062 35.50 10.60 -23.16
N ASP A 1063 35.41 11.90 -22.88
CA ASP A 1063 35.79 12.45 -21.57
C ASP A 1063 34.83 11.98 -20.46
N VAL A 1064 33.52 11.90 -20.75
CA VAL A 1064 32.52 11.30 -19.84
C VAL A 1064 32.85 9.84 -19.50
N ARG A 1065 33.20 9.01 -20.50
CA ARG A 1065 33.66 7.61 -20.28
C ARG A 1065 34.94 7.53 -19.42
N GLN A 1066 35.77 8.57 -19.41
CA GLN A 1066 36.97 8.60 -18.56
C GLN A 1066 36.62 9.01 -17.13
N LEU A 1067 35.74 9.99 -16.94
CA LEU A 1067 35.30 10.45 -15.61
C LEU A 1067 34.57 9.36 -14.80
N SER A 1068 33.83 8.48 -15.46
CA SER A 1068 33.14 7.34 -14.81
C SER A 1068 34.10 6.32 -14.19
N ASN A 1069 35.35 6.23 -14.65
CA ASN A 1069 36.36 5.33 -14.09
C ASN A 1069 37.09 5.90 -12.85
N ILE A 1070 36.71 7.10 -12.37
CA ILE A 1070 37.44 7.88 -11.35
C ILE A 1070 36.53 8.23 -10.15
N ASP A 1071 35.38 7.57 -9.98
CA ASP A 1071 34.37 7.85 -8.91
C ASP A 1071 33.88 9.30 -8.84
N LYS A 1072 33.94 10.04 -9.98
CA LYS A 1072 33.68 11.49 -10.04
C LYS A 1072 32.32 11.93 -10.58
N LEU A 1073 31.55 11.04 -11.23
CA LEU A 1073 30.17 11.36 -11.61
C LEU A 1073 29.21 11.23 -10.42
N ASP A 1074 28.11 11.97 -10.50
CA ASP A 1074 27.07 12.17 -9.49
C ASP A 1074 26.66 10.87 -8.76
N LYS A 1075 26.83 10.87 -7.43
CA LYS A 1075 26.53 9.72 -6.55
C LYS A 1075 25.05 9.54 -6.21
N THR A 1076 24.16 10.42 -6.67
CA THR A 1076 22.73 10.37 -6.32
C THR A 1076 21.97 9.15 -6.87
N GLU A 1077 22.53 8.43 -7.85
CA GLU A 1077 21.99 7.14 -8.34
C GLU A 1077 22.62 5.90 -7.65
N ALA A 1078 23.73 6.05 -6.92
CA ALA A 1078 24.57 4.91 -6.51
C ALA A 1078 24.13 4.16 -5.22
N ASN A 1079 23.09 4.66 -4.53
CA ASN A 1079 22.66 4.17 -3.21
C ASN A 1079 21.33 3.39 -3.21
N VAL A 1080 21.01 2.69 -4.32
CA VAL A 1080 19.94 1.67 -4.34
C VAL A 1080 20.58 0.28 -4.42
N LEU A 1081 20.29 -0.53 -3.41
CA LEU A 1081 20.74 -1.90 -3.12
C LEU A 1081 21.41 -2.69 -4.27
N ARG A 1082 22.49 -3.41 -3.93
CA ARG A 1082 23.29 -4.29 -4.82
C ARG A 1082 22.48 -5.32 -5.63
N ALA A 1083 21.24 -5.65 -5.24
CA ALA A 1083 20.33 -6.54 -5.95
C ALA A 1083 19.54 -5.85 -7.10
N ALA A 1084 19.40 -4.52 -7.08
CA ALA A 1084 18.78 -3.75 -8.17
C ALA A 1084 19.70 -3.59 -9.40
N LEU A 1085 20.88 -4.23 -9.39
CA LEU A 1085 21.81 -4.28 -10.52
C LEU A 1085 21.48 -5.40 -11.52
N GLU A 1086 20.63 -6.36 -11.16
CA GLU A 1086 20.29 -7.54 -11.98
C GLU A 1086 18.80 -7.59 -12.42
N ALA A 1087 18.00 -6.59 -12.03
CA ALA A 1087 16.56 -6.54 -12.31
C ALA A 1087 16.23 -5.55 -13.44
N ASP A 1088 15.20 -5.85 -14.23
CA ASP A 1088 14.77 -5.04 -15.38
C ASP A 1088 13.91 -3.82 -14.98
N TYR A 1089 13.78 -3.54 -13.68
CA TYR A 1089 13.03 -2.41 -13.15
C TYR A 1089 13.90 -1.45 -12.33
N PHE A 1090 13.40 -0.23 -12.13
CA PHE A 1090 13.93 0.77 -11.21
C PHE A 1090 12.79 1.36 -10.37
N LEU A 1091 13.17 2.15 -9.38
CA LEU A 1091 12.25 2.76 -8.43
C LEU A 1091 12.09 4.25 -8.75
N ASP A 1092 10.96 4.60 -9.36
CA ASP A 1092 10.69 5.94 -9.89
C ASP A 1092 9.88 6.76 -8.89
N ILE A 1093 10.41 7.91 -8.50
CA ILE A 1093 9.85 8.73 -7.41
C ILE A 1093 8.65 9.50 -7.93
N VAL A 1094 7.49 9.35 -7.30
CA VAL A 1094 6.29 10.15 -7.55
C VAL A 1094 6.54 11.61 -7.18
N THR A 1095 6.28 12.52 -8.11
CA THR A 1095 6.51 13.97 -7.97
C THR A 1095 5.22 14.79 -7.84
N ASP A 1096 4.10 14.28 -8.33
CA ASP A 1096 2.78 14.93 -8.27
C ASP A 1096 1.67 13.87 -8.32
N VAL A 1097 0.63 14.03 -7.49
CA VAL A 1097 -0.58 13.20 -7.50
C VAL A 1097 -1.79 14.10 -7.35
N LYS A 1098 -2.79 13.93 -8.22
CA LYS A 1098 -3.98 14.77 -8.22
C LYS A 1098 -5.22 14.05 -8.75
N VAL A 1099 -6.37 14.37 -8.17
CA VAL A 1099 -7.67 14.01 -8.75
C VAL A 1099 -7.93 14.92 -9.95
N ILE A 1100 -8.20 14.33 -11.12
CA ILE A 1100 -8.64 15.06 -12.31
C ILE A 1100 -10.11 14.73 -12.59
N LYS A 1101 -10.87 15.74 -13.05
CA LYS A 1101 -12.22 15.52 -13.57
C LYS A 1101 -12.14 15.13 -15.03
N ASN A 1102 -12.79 14.03 -15.39
CA ASN A 1102 -12.83 13.53 -16.76
C ASN A 1102 -13.51 14.53 -17.71
N ASN A 1103 -14.63 15.15 -17.32
CA ASN A 1103 -15.34 16.17 -18.13
C ASN A 1103 -15.69 15.76 -19.59
N GLY A 1104 -15.62 14.46 -19.93
CA GLY A 1104 -15.77 13.95 -21.30
C GLY A 1104 -14.47 13.93 -22.12
N GLU A 1105 -13.29 14.03 -21.48
CA GLU A 1105 -11.97 13.84 -22.12
C GLU A 1105 -11.76 12.37 -22.53
N TYR A 1106 -12.24 11.43 -21.72
CA TYR A 1106 -12.25 9.99 -21.98
C TYR A 1106 -13.68 9.45 -21.93
N ASP A 1107 -14.14 8.82 -23.03
CA ASP A 1107 -15.42 8.11 -23.05
C ASP A 1107 -15.36 6.77 -22.29
N TYR A 1108 -14.20 6.10 -22.36
CA TYR A 1108 -13.99 4.75 -21.85
C TYR A 1108 -12.70 4.60 -21.03
N VAL A 1109 -12.75 3.61 -20.15
CA VAL A 1109 -11.66 3.03 -19.38
C VAL A 1109 -11.52 1.55 -19.76
N TYR A 1110 -10.31 1.04 -19.80
CA TYR A 1110 -9.90 -0.22 -20.40
C TYR A 1110 -9.15 -1.07 -19.36
N ASN A 1111 -8.93 -2.35 -19.61
CA ASN A 1111 -8.03 -3.19 -18.80
C ASN A 1111 -7.67 -4.44 -19.62
N LEU A 1112 -6.61 -5.13 -19.21
CA LEU A 1112 -6.21 -6.41 -19.81
C LEU A 1112 -5.91 -7.45 -18.73
N THR A 1113 -6.15 -8.71 -19.07
CA THR A 1113 -5.86 -9.86 -18.22
C THR A 1113 -4.79 -10.70 -18.90
N LEU A 1114 -3.70 -10.96 -18.19
CA LEU A 1114 -2.69 -11.94 -18.57
C LEU A 1114 -2.94 -13.27 -17.83
N ALA A 1115 -2.41 -14.36 -18.39
CA ALA A 1115 -2.64 -15.73 -17.94
C ALA A 1115 -2.29 -15.97 -16.45
N ASP A 1116 -1.10 -15.54 -16.03
CA ASP A 1116 -0.31 -16.02 -14.88
C ASP A 1116 0.18 -14.89 -13.97
N THR A 1117 0.93 -13.89 -14.45
CA THR A 1117 1.55 -12.85 -13.57
C THR A 1117 0.55 -11.85 -13.01
N HIS A 1118 -0.60 -11.70 -13.66
CA HIS A 1118 -1.70 -10.84 -13.22
C HIS A 1118 -1.34 -9.35 -13.06
N CYS A 1119 -0.29 -8.89 -13.74
CA CYS A 1119 0.11 -7.48 -13.82
C CYS A 1119 0.67 -7.16 -15.21
N TYR A 1120 0.86 -5.89 -15.53
CA TYR A 1120 1.43 -5.45 -16.81
C TYR A 1120 2.00 -4.02 -16.72
N PHE A 1121 2.87 -3.66 -17.67
CA PHE A 1121 3.42 -2.31 -17.76
C PHE A 1121 2.51 -1.34 -18.52
N ALA A 1122 2.15 -0.23 -17.87
CA ALA A 1122 1.38 0.89 -18.41
C ALA A 1122 2.20 2.19 -18.29
N ASN A 1123 2.42 2.90 -19.40
CA ASN A 1123 3.35 4.05 -19.47
C ASN A 1123 4.72 3.78 -18.81
N GLY A 1124 5.14 2.51 -18.79
CA GLY A 1124 6.38 2.04 -18.17
C GLY A 1124 6.33 1.83 -16.65
N ALA A 1125 5.19 1.96 -15.97
CA ALA A 1125 5.00 1.58 -14.55
C ALA A 1125 4.18 0.29 -14.43
N LEU A 1126 4.45 -0.54 -13.42
CA LEU A 1126 3.78 -1.83 -13.25
C LEU A 1126 2.44 -1.69 -12.50
N ILE A 1127 1.36 -2.15 -13.14
CA ILE A 1127 -0.03 -2.10 -12.64
C ILE A 1127 -0.70 -3.49 -12.70
N LYS A 1128 -1.83 -3.68 -12.01
CA LYS A 1128 -2.45 -4.99 -11.76
C LYS A 1128 -3.69 -5.26 -12.63
N ASN A 1129 -3.95 -6.52 -12.97
CA ASN A 1129 -5.14 -6.94 -13.74
C ASN A 1129 -6.44 -6.97 -12.88
N CYS A 1130 -7.57 -7.35 -13.50
CA CYS A 1130 -8.84 -7.56 -12.77
C CYS A 1130 -9.68 -8.72 -13.36
N GLY A 1131 -9.77 -9.84 -12.62
CA GLY A 1131 -10.67 -10.97 -12.93
C GLY A 1131 -10.35 -12.24 -12.12
N CYS A 1132 -11.36 -12.86 -11.49
CA CYS A 1132 -11.17 -14.03 -10.61
C CYS A 1132 -12.33 -15.06 -10.73
N PHE A 1133 -12.42 -15.78 -11.86
CA PHE A 1133 -13.40 -16.86 -12.08
C PHE A 1133 -12.85 -17.96 -13.01
N GLU A 1134 -13.35 -19.19 -12.86
CA GLU A 1134 -12.86 -20.39 -13.59
C GLU A 1134 -13.63 -20.68 -14.87
N CYS A 1135 -14.93 -20.33 -14.90
CA CYS A 1135 -15.87 -20.61 -15.99
C CYS A 1135 -16.82 -19.44 -16.17
N ILE A 1136 -17.45 -19.36 -17.35
CA ILE A 1136 -18.51 -18.40 -17.65
C ILE A 1136 -19.69 -19.13 -18.28
N SER A 1137 -20.89 -18.85 -17.78
CA SER A 1137 -22.14 -19.19 -18.44
C SER A 1137 -22.63 -18.01 -19.26
N ALA A 1138 -23.06 -18.26 -20.51
CA ALA A 1138 -23.69 -17.28 -21.37
C ALA A 1138 -24.95 -17.86 -22.01
N ILE A 1139 -25.94 -17.01 -22.29
CA ILE A 1139 -27.19 -17.42 -22.92
C ILE A 1139 -27.03 -17.66 -24.44
N LEU A 1140 -27.74 -18.65 -24.97
CA LEU A 1140 -27.93 -18.94 -26.39
C LEU A 1140 -29.43 -18.78 -26.74
N PRO A 1141 -29.86 -17.58 -27.19
CA PRO A 1141 -31.27 -17.24 -27.41
C PRO A 1141 -32.06 -18.20 -28.32
N LEU A 1142 -31.49 -18.66 -29.44
CA LEU A 1142 -32.15 -19.55 -30.42
C LEU A 1142 -32.40 -20.95 -29.84
N THR A 1143 -31.51 -21.40 -28.94
CA THR A 1143 -31.59 -22.71 -28.30
C THR A 1143 -32.46 -22.73 -27.03
N ASN A 1144 -32.86 -21.54 -26.54
CA ASN A 1144 -33.47 -21.34 -25.23
C ASN A 1144 -32.65 -21.96 -24.07
N GLY A 1145 -31.32 -21.90 -24.19
CA GLY A 1145 -30.37 -22.56 -23.30
C GLY A 1145 -29.18 -21.67 -22.96
N VAL A 1146 -28.22 -22.25 -22.24
CA VAL A 1146 -26.94 -21.65 -21.89
C VAL A 1146 -25.78 -22.51 -22.36
N MET A 1147 -24.72 -21.84 -22.80
CA MET A 1147 -23.42 -22.44 -23.01
C MET A 1147 -22.51 -22.18 -21.81
N ILE A 1148 -21.57 -23.09 -21.56
CA ILE A 1148 -20.54 -22.93 -20.52
C ILE A 1148 -19.16 -23.09 -21.12
N VAL A 1149 -18.27 -22.15 -20.79
CA VAL A 1149 -16.89 -22.16 -21.26
C VAL A 1149 -15.93 -22.00 -20.08
N ASN A 1150 -14.90 -22.86 -20.01
CA ASN A 1150 -13.82 -22.79 -19.03
C ASN A 1150 -12.70 -21.84 -19.47
N ARG A 1151 -11.94 -21.30 -18.51
CA ARG A 1151 -10.91 -20.27 -18.74
C ARG A 1151 -9.79 -20.70 -19.69
N GLU A 1152 -9.56 -21.99 -19.79
CA GLU A 1152 -8.51 -22.61 -20.60
C GLU A 1152 -8.93 -22.78 -22.07
N PHE A 1153 -10.22 -22.60 -22.40
CA PHE A 1153 -10.72 -22.73 -23.77
C PHE A 1153 -10.50 -21.45 -24.59
N ILE A 1154 -9.66 -21.58 -25.62
CA ILE A 1154 -9.15 -20.47 -26.44
C ILE A 1154 -9.86 -20.28 -27.78
N ASP A 1155 -10.85 -21.12 -28.10
CA ASP A 1155 -11.57 -21.11 -29.38
C ASP A 1155 -12.96 -20.47 -29.27
N MET A 1156 -13.56 -20.20 -30.44
CA MET A 1156 -14.88 -19.60 -30.54
C MET A 1156 -15.97 -20.51 -29.94
N THR A 1157 -16.90 -19.88 -29.22
CA THR A 1157 -18.07 -20.56 -28.66
C THR A 1157 -19.32 -20.26 -29.50
N PRO A 1158 -20.40 -21.06 -29.36
CA PRO A 1158 -21.62 -20.88 -30.14
C PRO A 1158 -22.29 -19.50 -30.02
N CYS A 1159 -22.09 -18.76 -28.91
CA CYS A 1159 -22.66 -17.41 -28.76
C CYS A 1159 -21.91 -16.32 -29.54
N GLY A 1160 -20.93 -16.69 -30.38
CA GLY A 1160 -20.16 -15.76 -31.20
C GLY A 1160 -19.07 -15.00 -30.43
N MET A 1161 -18.62 -15.51 -29.27
CA MET A 1161 -17.59 -14.87 -28.43
C MET A 1161 -16.61 -15.90 -27.86
N ARG A 1162 -15.34 -15.54 -27.68
CA ARG A 1162 -14.39 -16.34 -26.88
C ARG A 1162 -14.56 -16.11 -25.38
N PHE A 1163 -13.99 -17.01 -24.58
CA PHE A 1163 -13.92 -16.88 -23.11
C PHE A 1163 -13.45 -15.49 -22.67
N SER A 1164 -12.49 -14.91 -23.39
CA SER A 1164 -11.93 -13.58 -23.17
C SER A 1164 -12.92 -12.43 -23.26
N THR A 1165 -13.77 -12.43 -24.29
CA THR A 1165 -14.82 -11.42 -24.51
C THR A 1165 -15.92 -11.59 -23.47
N LEU A 1166 -16.29 -12.84 -23.19
CA LEU A 1166 -17.20 -13.20 -22.12
C LEU A 1166 -16.67 -12.75 -20.75
N ALA A 1167 -15.38 -12.90 -20.48
CA ALA A 1167 -14.74 -12.46 -19.23
C ALA A 1167 -14.85 -10.95 -19.00
N GLY A 1168 -14.83 -10.17 -20.09
CA GLY A 1168 -15.09 -8.73 -20.07
C GLY A 1168 -16.51 -8.35 -19.64
N THR A 1169 -17.47 -9.29 -19.71
CA THR A 1169 -18.86 -9.06 -19.30
C THR A 1169 -19.16 -9.40 -17.83
N VAL A 1170 -18.23 -9.99 -17.06
CA VAL A 1170 -18.55 -10.63 -15.73
C VAL A 1170 -17.59 -10.44 -14.53
N GLY A 1171 -16.43 -9.77 -14.61
CA GLY A 1171 -15.41 -9.71 -13.53
C GLY A 1171 -15.19 -8.44 -12.67
N GLY A 1172 -15.60 -8.41 -11.38
CA GLY A 1172 -15.22 -7.40 -10.34
C GLY A 1172 -16.20 -6.36 -9.68
N GLY A 1173 -17.55 -6.37 -9.83
CA GLY A 1173 -18.46 -5.20 -9.61
C GLY A 1173 -19.77 -5.08 -10.44
N LEU A 1174 -19.72 -4.98 -11.79
CA LEU A 1174 -20.82 -4.83 -12.81
C LEU A 1174 -21.90 -5.93 -13.02
N GLN A 1175 -23.17 -5.55 -12.88
CA GLN A 1175 -24.32 -6.43 -13.06
C GLN A 1175 -24.82 -6.58 -14.53
N THR A 1176 -24.28 -7.53 -15.30
CA THR A 1176 -24.67 -7.84 -16.70
C THR A 1176 -25.69 -8.99 -16.86
N PRO A 1177 -26.92 -8.74 -17.39
CA PRO A 1177 -27.89 -9.79 -17.71
C PRO A 1177 -27.44 -10.76 -18.81
N GLY A 1178 -27.66 -12.06 -18.60
CA GLY A 1178 -27.38 -13.13 -19.57
C GLY A 1178 -25.96 -13.69 -19.51
N PHE A 1179 -25.13 -13.23 -18.56
CA PHE A 1179 -23.73 -13.62 -18.41
C PHE A 1179 -23.36 -13.76 -16.93
N VAL A 1180 -22.71 -14.85 -16.53
CA VAL A 1180 -22.23 -15.01 -15.16
C VAL A 1180 -20.91 -15.77 -15.09
N GLY A 1181 -19.93 -15.22 -14.38
CA GLY A 1181 -18.70 -15.93 -14.00
C GLY A 1181 -18.96 -16.86 -12.81
N HIS A 1182 -18.39 -18.06 -12.81
CA HIS A 1182 -18.54 -19.05 -11.74
C HIS A 1182 -17.37 -20.03 -11.68
N SER A 1183 -17.41 -20.93 -10.70
CA SER A 1183 -16.48 -22.06 -10.55
C SER A 1183 -16.95 -23.29 -11.32
N ARG A 1184 -16.03 -24.18 -11.71
CA ARG A 1184 -16.32 -25.47 -12.39
C ARG A 1184 -17.35 -26.29 -11.59
N ARG A 1185 -17.17 -26.38 -10.26
CA ARG A 1185 -18.04 -27.15 -9.36
C ARG A 1185 -19.48 -26.65 -9.25
N TYR A 1186 -19.76 -25.38 -9.57
CA TYR A 1186 -21.12 -24.85 -9.49
C TYR A 1186 -22.05 -25.47 -10.54
N ILE A 1187 -21.52 -25.95 -11.66
CA ILE A 1187 -22.29 -26.41 -12.83
C ILE A 1187 -23.19 -27.61 -12.50
N ALA A 1188 -22.68 -28.58 -11.73
CA ALA A 1188 -23.43 -29.78 -11.32
C ALA A 1188 -24.37 -29.52 -10.12
N SER A 1189 -24.49 -28.28 -9.65
CA SER A 1189 -25.31 -27.94 -8.48
C SER A 1189 -26.81 -28.03 -8.76
N PRO A 1190 -27.64 -28.56 -7.84
CA PRO A 1190 -29.11 -28.45 -7.90
C PRO A 1190 -29.64 -27.00 -7.94
N LYS A 1191 -28.79 -25.99 -7.67
CA LYS A 1191 -29.12 -24.57 -7.71
C LYS A 1191 -28.46 -23.79 -8.87
N TYR A 1192 -27.69 -24.45 -9.72
CA TYR A 1192 -27.04 -23.84 -10.88
C TYR A 1192 -28.08 -23.13 -11.77
N ILE A 1193 -28.01 -21.79 -11.83
CA ILE A 1193 -28.95 -20.88 -12.55
C ILE A 1193 -30.44 -21.24 -12.41
N LEU A 1194 -30.88 -21.69 -11.23
CA LEU A 1194 -32.25 -22.14 -11.00
C LEU A 1194 -33.32 -21.06 -11.33
N GLY A 1195 -32.98 -19.78 -11.16
CA GLY A 1195 -33.81 -18.64 -11.53
C GLY A 1195 -34.23 -18.66 -13.00
N ASP A 1196 -33.34 -19.14 -13.86
CA ASP A 1196 -33.45 -19.01 -15.32
C ASP A 1196 -33.74 -20.37 -16.01
N GLY A 1197 -33.91 -21.44 -15.22
CA GLY A 1197 -34.35 -22.77 -15.69
C GLY A 1197 -33.48 -23.94 -15.22
N GLY A 1198 -32.37 -23.69 -14.52
CA GLY A 1198 -31.54 -24.76 -13.97
C GLY A 1198 -30.60 -25.41 -14.98
N PHE A 1199 -29.91 -26.48 -14.56
CA PHE A 1199 -28.95 -27.22 -15.40
C PHE A 1199 -29.54 -27.84 -16.69
N LYS A 1200 -30.87 -27.99 -16.78
CA LYS A 1200 -31.58 -28.42 -18.02
C LYS A 1200 -31.46 -27.42 -19.17
N ARG A 1201 -31.01 -26.18 -18.87
CA ARG A 1201 -30.63 -25.17 -19.85
C ARG A 1201 -29.28 -25.41 -20.49
N ILE A 1202 -28.40 -26.22 -19.91
CA ILE A 1202 -27.05 -26.42 -20.45
C ILE A 1202 -27.18 -27.15 -21.79
N VAL A 1203 -26.90 -26.45 -22.88
CA VAL A 1203 -27.02 -26.98 -24.25
C VAL A 1203 -25.67 -27.18 -24.92
N TRP A 1204 -24.64 -26.50 -24.45
CA TRP A 1204 -23.28 -26.62 -24.95
C TRP A 1204 -22.25 -26.42 -23.83
N MET A 1205 -21.17 -27.19 -23.86
CA MET A 1205 -19.97 -26.90 -23.08
C MET A 1205 -18.72 -27.43 -23.79
N THR A 1206 -17.58 -26.87 -23.46
CA THR A 1206 -16.29 -27.31 -24.01
C THR A 1206 -16.04 -28.78 -23.67
N LYS A 1207 -15.42 -29.53 -24.58
CA LYS A 1207 -15.19 -30.97 -24.40
C LYS A 1207 -14.34 -31.29 -23.18
N GLU A 1208 -13.29 -30.51 -22.93
CA GLU A 1208 -12.44 -30.66 -21.74
C GLU A 1208 -13.27 -30.54 -20.45
N LEU A 1209 -14.12 -29.51 -20.36
CA LEU A 1209 -15.02 -29.32 -19.20
C LEU A 1209 -16.05 -30.47 -19.11
N LYS A 1210 -16.62 -30.87 -20.25
CA LYS A 1210 -17.58 -31.98 -20.35
C LYS A 1210 -17.01 -33.31 -19.87
N GLU A 1211 -15.75 -33.58 -20.17
CA GLU A 1211 -15.01 -34.75 -19.70
C GLU A 1211 -14.65 -34.63 -18.20
N ASP A 1212 -14.20 -33.46 -17.74
CA ASP A 1212 -13.80 -33.18 -16.35
C ASP A 1212 -14.97 -33.28 -15.35
N ILE A 1213 -16.11 -32.62 -15.64
CA ILE A 1213 -17.30 -32.66 -14.76
C ILE A 1213 -18.36 -33.69 -15.19
N GLY A 1214 -18.11 -34.45 -16.25
CA GLY A 1214 -19.03 -35.44 -16.83
C GLY A 1214 -19.68 -36.37 -15.80
N PRO A 1215 -18.91 -37.11 -14.98
CA PRO A 1215 -19.47 -38.02 -13.98
C PRO A 1215 -20.47 -37.36 -13.01
N MET A 1216 -20.23 -36.10 -12.63
CA MET A 1216 -21.12 -35.34 -11.74
C MET A 1216 -22.39 -34.86 -12.46
N LEU A 1217 -22.28 -34.45 -13.73
CA LEU A 1217 -23.43 -34.10 -14.57
C LEU A 1217 -24.33 -35.31 -14.82
N GLU A 1218 -23.73 -36.48 -15.04
CA GLU A 1218 -24.45 -37.72 -15.29
C GLU A 1218 -25.21 -38.22 -14.05
N GLU A 1219 -24.63 -38.04 -12.87
CA GLU A 1219 -25.30 -38.26 -11.58
C GLU A 1219 -26.48 -37.29 -11.39
N ARG A 1220 -26.25 -35.98 -11.61
CA ARG A 1220 -27.32 -34.96 -11.52
C ARG A 1220 -28.45 -35.18 -12.53
N ALA A 1221 -28.14 -35.64 -13.73
CA ALA A 1221 -29.13 -35.96 -14.75
C ALA A 1221 -30.03 -37.15 -14.33
N LYS A 1222 -29.44 -38.20 -13.73
CA LYS A 1222 -30.18 -39.35 -13.17
C LYS A 1222 -31.12 -38.92 -12.03
N GLU A 1223 -30.69 -38.01 -11.15
CA GLU A 1223 -31.56 -37.45 -10.09
C GLU A 1223 -32.79 -36.71 -10.64
N GLU A 1224 -32.68 -36.16 -11.85
CA GLU A 1224 -33.71 -35.36 -12.52
C GLU A 1224 -34.51 -36.15 -13.58
N GLY A 1225 -34.28 -37.47 -13.66
CA GLY A 1225 -34.97 -38.39 -14.56
C GLY A 1225 -34.57 -38.29 -16.03
N ILE A 1226 -33.41 -37.72 -16.34
CA ILE A 1226 -32.90 -37.56 -17.72
C ILE A 1226 -31.76 -38.55 -17.96
N GLU A 1227 -32.04 -39.64 -18.67
CA GLU A 1227 -31.00 -40.58 -19.13
C GLU A 1227 -30.26 -39.99 -20.35
N GLY A 1228 -28.93 -40.16 -20.40
CA GLY A 1228 -28.12 -39.75 -21.55
C GLY A 1228 -27.89 -38.23 -21.71
N PHE A 1229 -28.14 -37.41 -20.69
CA PHE A 1229 -28.07 -35.94 -20.82
C PHE A 1229 -26.73 -35.40 -21.34
N LEU A 1230 -25.59 -36.03 -21.02
CA LEU A 1230 -24.29 -35.65 -21.57
C LEU A 1230 -24.20 -35.79 -23.10
N ASP A 1231 -24.86 -36.77 -23.69
CA ASP A 1231 -24.91 -36.96 -25.14
C ASP A 1231 -25.82 -35.91 -25.81
N MET A 1232 -26.75 -35.33 -25.03
CA MET A 1232 -27.65 -34.27 -25.49
C MET A 1232 -26.98 -32.88 -25.49
N ILE A 1233 -25.98 -32.66 -24.62
CA ILE A 1233 -25.19 -31.42 -24.57
C ILE A 1233 -24.17 -31.44 -25.72
N ALA A 1234 -24.15 -30.41 -26.56
CA ALA A 1234 -23.14 -30.25 -27.59
C ALA A 1234 -21.77 -29.82 -27.02
N ASP A 1235 -20.71 -30.06 -27.78
CA ASP A 1235 -19.35 -29.54 -27.54
C ASP A 1235 -18.75 -29.09 -28.87
N GLU A 1236 -17.54 -28.51 -28.87
CA GLU A 1236 -16.89 -27.98 -30.06
C GLU A 1236 -16.60 -29.03 -31.15
N THR A 1237 -16.69 -30.33 -30.84
CA THR A 1237 -16.58 -31.41 -31.84
C THR A 1237 -17.92 -31.80 -32.48
N ILE A 1238 -19.03 -31.28 -31.94
CA ILE A 1238 -20.41 -31.53 -32.38
C ILE A 1238 -21.01 -30.28 -33.05
N ALA A 1239 -20.84 -29.11 -32.44
CA ALA A 1239 -21.38 -27.83 -32.91
C ALA A 1239 -20.49 -26.66 -32.49
N THR A 1240 -20.27 -25.73 -33.42
CA THR A 1240 -19.43 -24.54 -33.23
C THR A 1240 -20.21 -23.22 -33.31
N THR A 1241 -21.43 -23.26 -33.85
CA THR A 1241 -22.35 -22.12 -33.97
C THR A 1241 -23.67 -22.39 -33.27
N GLU A 1242 -24.40 -21.34 -32.90
CA GLU A 1242 -25.69 -21.47 -32.23
C GLU A 1242 -26.74 -22.25 -33.05
N ASP A 1243 -26.74 -22.08 -34.38
CA ASP A 1243 -27.62 -22.83 -35.30
C ASP A 1243 -27.28 -24.33 -35.31
N GLU A 1244 -25.99 -24.70 -35.35
CA GLU A 1244 -25.54 -26.10 -35.26
C GLU A 1244 -25.89 -26.73 -33.90
N VAL A 1245 -25.80 -25.95 -32.81
CA VAL A 1245 -26.29 -26.40 -31.51
C VAL A 1245 -27.78 -26.68 -31.60
N LEU A 1246 -28.59 -25.74 -32.12
CA LEU A 1246 -30.03 -25.92 -32.28
C LEU A 1246 -30.39 -27.18 -33.10
N GLU A 1247 -29.69 -27.45 -34.20
CA GLU A 1247 -29.88 -28.67 -34.99
C GLU A 1247 -29.58 -29.95 -34.18
N HIS A 1248 -28.49 -29.96 -33.40
CA HIS A 1248 -28.17 -31.08 -32.50
C HIS A 1248 -29.26 -31.27 -31.43
N LEU A 1249 -29.69 -30.20 -30.77
CA LEU A 1249 -30.73 -30.23 -29.75
C LEU A 1249 -32.07 -30.76 -30.29
N MET A 1250 -32.46 -30.36 -31.51
CA MET A 1250 -33.67 -30.89 -32.16
C MET A 1250 -33.55 -32.39 -32.48
N LYS A 1251 -32.36 -32.83 -32.89
CA LYS A 1251 -32.07 -34.23 -33.22
C LYS A 1251 -32.04 -35.15 -31.99
N VAL A 1252 -31.53 -34.67 -30.86
CA VAL A 1252 -31.45 -35.43 -29.60
C VAL A 1252 -32.66 -35.26 -28.67
N GLY A 1253 -33.56 -34.32 -28.97
CA GLY A 1253 -34.74 -34.03 -28.15
C GLY A 1253 -34.41 -33.33 -26.83
N HIS A 1254 -33.53 -32.33 -26.87
CA HIS A 1254 -33.02 -31.69 -25.66
C HIS A 1254 -34.11 -30.88 -24.91
N PRO A 1255 -34.23 -31.01 -23.57
CA PRO A 1255 -35.33 -30.44 -22.79
C PRO A 1255 -35.45 -28.91 -22.87
N ALA A 1256 -34.35 -28.18 -23.07
CA ALA A 1256 -34.34 -26.71 -23.20
C ALA A 1256 -35.33 -26.18 -24.27
N LEU A 1257 -35.60 -26.95 -25.33
CA LEU A 1257 -36.49 -26.57 -26.42
C LEU A 1257 -37.98 -26.54 -26.03
N GLU A 1258 -38.38 -27.28 -24.99
CA GLU A 1258 -39.76 -27.37 -24.50
C GLU A 1258 -40.00 -26.49 -23.26
N MET A 1259 -38.96 -25.83 -22.74
CA MET A 1259 -39.04 -24.93 -21.60
C MET A 1259 -39.54 -23.53 -22.01
N GLU A 1260 -40.08 -22.78 -21.05
CA GLU A 1260 -40.42 -21.35 -21.24
C GLU A 1260 -39.21 -20.54 -21.75
N PRO A 1261 -39.39 -19.47 -22.52
CA PRO A 1261 -38.31 -18.58 -22.93
C PRO A 1261 -37.52 -18.02 -21.73
N MET A 1262 -36.20 -17.91 -21.87
CA MET A 1262 -35.34 -17.24 -20.88
C MET A 1262 -35.40 -15.70 -20.95
N ILE A 1263 -35.89 -15.12 -22.06
CA ILE A 1263 -36.03 -13.69 -22.34
C ILE A 1263 -37.42 -13.44 -22.94
#